data_AF-A0AAF0Y3X0-F1
#
_entry.id   AF-A0AAF0Y3X0-F1
#
_cell.length_a   1.000
_cell.length_b   1.000
_cell.length_c   1.000
_cell.angle_alpha   90.00
_cell.angle_beta   90.00
_cell.angle_gamma   90.00
#
_symmetry.space_group_name_H-M   'P 1'
#
loop_
_entity.id
_entity.type
_entity.pdbx_description
1 polymer ?
#
loop_
_entity_poly.entity_id
_entity_poly.type
_entity_poly.pdbx_seq_one_letter_code
_entity_poly.pdbx_strand_id
1 'polypeptide(L)'
;MERPTPSSSRIPTTLRSGVARTPSTLRTPTASSLGKRAATEAGLADDPLVARKALSASKARETTLERRILELQRSLQQRTEELEETRSLNERLKTERHILLEGETKEKNEGEKREKAWETERKQAIAKIGELRRARNTLGAELEEVNHQHQSLTARYHNLSNSSKSEISLLENRVKDIERERDELRQWQRRAEALSIQLEEEKRKAQDGARRREDAAADRKGDEVVRGELRRQSQNLVSLQHANDSLQAELVDLRRWKKDADAHDRVAKDTERTLKDEVRSLHEQLERARREVDSLTQTFPSDQAASEDASTLQHRLSALSTLHAETEAKLTAKSKETDELHARLATVARDSQSANLALAKRAEEAERELRWAKEGRRRAEVQESLARNELQSYVELGTNPSSASGSGDSAARVTQLESLLESYKSQLEGLARDTRDVEDRVSRGAGLVKLSELEEAREAISRHEAAATELQQTIDQLIEANTKLDAEVTNLMQRVASGEYNPARERLLELRNNPAAKIHAVRTEQLEALKAENTALLGRLAAVDNEPAGQDAESRGLVPRESFDRLVKEKTDQEAAHEKRLLRLKEIFGLKSREFLEAVYSLLGWRIRFDESGADIRLTSMYAPKGKMGLTLKFTSHEGHFGTMQMTGGMARGLEEARDFWVTERQSIPGFLAQVTTEMFEKTTIGRAAGYVGLE
;
A
#
# COMPACT_ATOMS: atom_id res chain seq x y z
N MET A 1 2.64 13.62 -64.31
CA MET A 1 3.00 13.55 -65.75
C MET A 1 1.79 13.04 -66.53
N GLU A 2 1.72 13.42 -67.80
CA GLU A 2 0.97 12.83 -68.93
C GLU A 2 -0.19 11.85 -68.68
N ARG A 3 -1.38 12.19 -69.23
CA ARG A 3 -2.16 11.30 -70.12
C ARG A 3 -2.93 12.16 -71.15
N PRO A 4 -2.89 11.85 -72.46
CA PRO A 4 -3.52 12.67 -73.50
C PRO A 4 -4.80 12.09 -74.11
N THR A 5 -5.74 12.97 -74.52
CA THR A 5 -6.84 12.76 -75.50
C THR A 5 -7.94 11.71 -75.17
N PRO A 6 -9.12 11.88 -75.77
CA PRO A 6 -9.44 11.05 -76.93
C PRO A 6 -9.88 11.83 -78.20
N SER A 7 -10.09 11.07 -79.28
CA SER A 7 -10.27 11.46 -80.69
C SER A 7 -11.57 12.21 -81.05
N SER A 8 -11.51 12.96 -82.14
CA SER A 8 -12.65 13.63 -82.80
C SER A 8 -13.46 12.71 -83.74
N SER A 9 -14.76 12.96 -83.89
CA SER A 9 -15.58 12.54 -85.03
C SER A 9 -15.83 13.73 -86.02
N ARG A 10 -16.50 13.48 -87.15
CA ARG A 10 -16.33 14.24 -88.40
C ARG A 10 -17.59 15.01 -88.87
N ILE A 11 -17.37 16.28 -89.32
CA ILE A 11 -17.83 16.88 -90.62
C ILE A 11 -19.37 17.05 -90.83
N PRO A 12 -19.89 18.07 -91.58
CA PRO A 12 -19.40 19.42 -91.90
C PRO A 12 -20.43 20.56 -91.65
N THR A 13 -20.00 21.82 -91.68
CA THR A 13 -20.52 22.82 -92.66
C THR A 13 -19.66 24.08 -92.66
N THR A 14 -19.28 24.56 -93.84
CA THR A 14 -18.61 25.84 -94.05
C THR A 14 -19.55 26.80 -94.76
N LEU A 15 -19.80 27.97 -94.18
CA LEU A 15 -20.26 29.17 -94.90
C LEU A 15 -20.09 30.42 -94.02
N ARG A 16 -19.14 31.29 -94.39
CA ARG A 16 -19.07 32.66 -93.89
C ARG A 16 -18.66 33.58 -95.04
N SER A 17 -19.37 34.69 -95.19
CA SER A 17 -18.90 35.85 -95.96
C SER A 17 -17.57 36.37 -95.38
N GLY A 18 -16.69 37.01 -96.14
CA GLY A 18 -16.84 37.54 -97.49
C GLY A 18 -16.18 38.92 -97.50
N VAL A 19 -15.09 39.07 -98.25
CA VAL A 19 -14.26 40.28 -98.28
C VAL A 19 -14.26 40.82 -99.70
N ALA A 20 -14.50 42.12 -99.84
CA ALA A 20 -14.71 42.75 -101.14
C ALA A 20 -13.40 42.93 -101.92
N ARG A 21 -13.47 42.79 -103.25
CA ARG A 21 -12.51 43.41 -104.16
C ARG A 21 -13.14 43.72 -105.53
N THR A 22 -13.33 45.00 -105.78
CA THR A 22 -13.60 45.62 -107.10
C THR A 22 -12.30 45.60 -107.96
N PRO A 23 -12.32 45.89 -109.29
CA PRO A 23 -13.35 46.64 -110.02
C PRO A 23 -13.74 46.13 -111.43
N SER A 24 -14.56 46.96 -112.11
CA SER A 24 -14.66 47.13 -113.57
C SER A 24 -15.00 45.93 -114.46
N THR A 25 -16.23 45.95 -114.99
CA THR A 25 -16.42 46.13 -116.44
C THR A 25 -17.79 46.74 -116.72
N LEU A 26 -17.84 47.73 -117.62
CA LEU A 26 -19.08 48.41 -118.01
C LEU A 26 -19.79 47.61 -119.11
N ARG A 27 -21.12 47.45 -119.02
CA ARG A 27 -21.93 46.94 -120.14
C ARG A 27 -23.25 47.70 -120.27
N THR A 28 -23.20 48.85 -120.92
CA THR A 28 -24.36 49.60 -121.40
C THR A 28 -25.07 48.87 -122.56
N PRO A 29 -26.41 48.84 -122.59
CA PRO A 29 -27.18 48.88 -123.81
C PRO A 29 -27.54 50.35 -124.12
N THR A 30 -26.90 50.95 -125.12
CA THR A 30 -27.19 52.33 -125.56
C THR A 30 -28.52 52.41 -126.33
N ALA A 31 -29.13 53.60 -126.32
CA ALA A 31 -30.44 53.86 -126.91
C ALA A 31 -30.53 53.63 -128.43
N SER A 32 -31.79 53.45 -128.86
CA SER A 32 -32.32 53.59 -130.22
C SER A 32 -31.49 54.42 -131.21
N SER A 33 -31.23 53.86 -132.40
CA SER A 33 -30.92 54.64 -133.60
C SER A 33 -32.16 54.78 -134.50
N LEU A 34 -32.24 55.89 -135.23
CA LEU A 34 -33.46 56.35 -135.89
C LEU A 34 -33.64 55.73 -137.29
N GLY A 35 -34.86 55.29 -137.59
CA GLY A 35 -35.24 54.83 -138.93
C GLY A 35 -35.28 55.99 -139.93
N LYS A 36 -34.37 55.99 -140.90
CA LYS A 36 -34.38 56.93 -142.02
C LYS A 36 -35.56 56.61 -142.95
N ARG A 37 -36.41 57.60 -143.23
CA ARG A 37 -37.28 57.62 -144.41
C ARG A 37 -36.83 58.75 -145.33
N ALA A 38 -36.82 58.50 -146.64
CA ALA A 38 -36.50 59.51 -147.64
C ALA A 38 -37.62 60.56 -147.73
N ALA A 39 -37.27 61.77 -148.15
CA ALA A 39 -38.23 62.80 -148.50
C ALA A 39 -38.55 62.73 -150.00
N THR A 40 -39.84 62.77 -150.34
CA THR A 40 -40.34 62.96 -151.71
C THR A 40 -41.54 63.91 -151.65
N GLU A 41 -41.35 65.09 -152.25
CA GLU A 41 -42.36 66.01 -152.78
C GLU A 41 -43.61 66.33 -151.95
N ALA A 42 -43.61 67.54 -151.38
CA ALA A 42 -44.83 68.23 -151.00
C ALA A 42 -45.54 68.76 -152.26
N GLY A 43 -46.38 67.94 -152.88
CA GLY A 43 -47.35 68.42 -153.87
C GLY A 43 -48.43 69.26 -153.19
N LEU A 44 -48.44 70.58 -153.42
CA LEU A 44 -49.51 71.44 -152.92
C LEU A 44 -50.80 71.21 -153.72
N ALA A 45 -51.84 70.75 -153.02
CA ALA A 45 -53.23 70.88 -153.41
C ALA A 45 -53.99 71.44 -152.20
N ASP A 46 -54.64 72.60 -152.37
CA ASP A 46 -55.32 73.31 -151.28
C ASP A 46 -56.64 72.62 -150.91
N ASP A 47 -56.54 71.60 -150.04
CA ASP A 47 -57.67 70.80 -149.59
C ASP A 47 -57.88 70.93 -148.06
N PRO A 48 -58.78 71.81 -147.59
CA PRO A 48 -58.86 72.24 -146.19
C PRO A 48 -59.28 71.13 -145.20
N LEU A 49 -59.71 69.97 -145.71
CA LEU A 49 -60.03 68.79 -144.92
C LEU A 49 -58.77 68.03 -144.46
N VAL A 50 -57.69 68.04 -145.25
CA VAL A 50 -56.46 67.30 -144.94
C VAL A 50 -55.68 67.94 -143.80
N ALA A 51 -55.57 69.28 -143.79
CA ALA A 51 -54.91 70.03 -142.73
C ALA A 51 -55.56 69.82 -141.35
N ARG A 52 -56.91 69.83 -141.28
CA ARG A 52 -57.65 69.50 -140.06
C ARG A 52 -57.36 68.07 -139.57
N LYS A 53 -57.29 67.11 -140.48
CA LYS A 53 -57.03 65.69 -140.17
C LYS A 53 -55.61 65.48 -139.64
N ALA A 54 -54.61 66.14 -140.24
CA ALA A 54 -53.23 66.14 -139.74
C ALA A 54 -53.11 66.76 -138.34
N LEU A 55 -53.77 67.92 -138.10
CA LEU A 55 -53.69 68.62 -136.82
C LEU A 55 -54.43 67.85 -135.70
N SER A 56 -55.54 67.17 -136.01
CA SER A 56 -56.18 66.24 -135.07
C SER A 56 -55.30 65.02 -134.76
N ALA A 57 -54.54 64.51 -135.74
CA ALA A 57 -53.60 63.41 -135.52
C ALA A 57 -52.37 63.81 -134.69
N SER A 58 -51.92 65.08 -134.77
CA SER A 58 -50.90 65.62 -133.86
C SER A 58 -51.43 65.66 -132.42
N LYS A 59 -52.61 66.26 -132.20
CA LYS A 59 -53.24 66.32 -130.87
C LYS A 59 -53.56 64.95 -130.27
N ALA A 60 -53.89 63.95 -131.09
CA ALA A 60 -54.03 62.56 -130.65
C ALA A 60 -52.69 61.92 -130.23
N ARG A 61 -51.58 62.30 -130.86
CA ARG A 61 -50.22 61.87 -130.48
C ARG A 61 -49.72 62.61 -129.25
N GLU A 62 -49.96 63.91 -129.15
CA GLU A 62 -49.66 64.72 -127.97
C GLU A 62 -50.38 64.14 -126.74
N THR A 63 -51.71 63.95 -126.79
CA THR A 63 -52.47 63.38 -125.67
C THR A 63 -52.13 61.93 -125.34
N THR A 64 -51.65 61.12 -126.28
CA THR A 64 -51.14 59.76 -125.96
C THR A 64 -49.72 59.79 -125.38
N LEU A 65 -48.87 60.73 -125.79
CA LEU A 65 -47.56 60.96 -125.17
C LEU A 65 -47.70 61.57 -123.77
N GLU A 66 -48.61 62.53 -123.55
CA GLU A 66 -48.95 63.08 -122.24
C GLU A 66 -49.46 61.99 -121.29
N ARG A 67 -50.40 61.15 -121.74
CA ARG A 67 -50.85 59.97 -120.98
C ARG A 67 -49.68 59.04 -120.67
N ARG A 68 -48.79 58.78 -121.64
CA ARG A 68 -47.63 57.92 -121.42
C ARG A 68 -46.59 58.54 -120.48
N ILE A 69 -46.43 59.86 -120.47
CA ILE A 69 -45.59 60.59 -119.53
C ILE A 69 -46.20 60.52 -118.13
N LEU A 70 -47.52 60.68 -117.98
CA LEU A 70 -48.23 60.54 -116.70
C LEU A 70 -48.20 59.10 -116.17
N GLU A 71 -48.35 58.09 -117.03
CA GLU A 71 -48.14 56.68 -116.69
C GLU A 71 -46.70 56.41 -116.22
N LEU A 72 -45.70 56.93 -116.95
CA LEU A 72 -44.30 56.77 -116.58
C LEU A 72 -43.97 57.50 -115.28
N GLN A 73 -44.47 58.72 -115.08
CA GLN A 73 -44.35 59.47 -113.83
C GLN A 73 -44.97 58.71 -112.65
N ARG A 74 -46.19 58.17 -112.80
CA ARG A 74 -46.82 57.31 -111.77
C ARG A 74 -45.99 56.05 -111.50
N SER A 75 -45.48 55.37 -112.53
CA SER A 75 -44.63 54.19 -112.36
C SER A 75 -43.25 54.50 -111.76
N LEU A 76 -42.77 55.73 -111.92
CA LEU A 76 -41.55 56.23 -111.26
C LEU A 76 -41.83 56.58 -109.80
N GLN A 77 -42.97 57.24 -109.51
CA GLN A 77 -43.42 57.55 -108.14
C GLN A 77 -43.60 56.27 -107.32
N GLN A 78 -44.35 55.30 -107.85
CA GLN A 78 -44.53 53.98 -107.24
C GLN A 78 -43.19 53.28 -106.99
N ARG A 79 -42.25 53.34 -107.94
CA ARG A 79 -40.90 52.77 -107.76
C ARG A 79 -40.03 53.54 -106.78
N THR A 80 -40.19 54.85 -106.64
CA THR A 80 -39.50 55.62 -105.59
C THR A 80 -40.09 55.32 -104.21
N GLU A 81 -41.42 55.15 -104.11
CA GLU A 81 -42.12 54.72 -102.90
C GLU A 81 -41.66 53.29 -102.50
N GLU A 82 -41.68 52.32 -103.42
CA GLU A 82 -41.12 50.97 -103.21
C GLU A 82 -39.64 51.00 -102.78
N LEU A 83 -38.82 51.87 -103.38
CA LEU A 83 -37.40 52.03 -103.01
C LEU A 83 -37.21 52.70 -101.63
N GLU A 84 -38.12 53.58 -101.21
CA GLU A 84 -38.06 54.23 -99.89
C GLU A 84 -38.61 53.32 -98.79
N GLU A 85 -39.69 52.58 -99.06
CA GLU A 85 -40.18 51.50 -98.20
C GLU A 85 -39.11 50.43 -97.97
N THR A 86 -38.51 49.90 -99.04
CA THR A 86 -37.45 48.88 -98.93
C THR A 86 -36.18 49.42 -98.29
N ARG A 87 -35.82 50.70 -98.46
CA ARG A 87 -34.77 51.35 -97.66
C ARG A 87 -35.15 51.40 -96.18
N SER A 88 -36.36 51.84 -95.84
CA SER A 88 -36.81 51.95 -94.45
C SER A 88 -36.84 50.59 -93.74
N LEU A 89 -37.26 49.53 -94.44
CA LEU A 89 -37.20 48.14 -93.95
C LEU A 89 -35.75 47.66 -93.80
N ASN A 90 -34.85 48.00 -94.73
CA ASN A 90 -33.43 47.66 -94.59
C ASN A 90 -32.78 48.36 -93.39
N GLU A 91 -33.09 49.63 -93.12
CA GLU A 91 -32.59 50.32 -91.92
C GLU A 91 -33.18 49.74 -90.63
N ARG A 92 -34.49 49.42 -90.59
CA ARG A 92 -35.11 48.70 -89.46
C ARG A 92 -34.40 47.36 -89.20
N LEU A 93 -34.29 46.50 -90.21
CA LEU A 93 -33.62 45.20 -90.13
C LEU A 93 -32.13 45.31 -89.76
N LYS A 94 -31.43 46.38 -90.17
CA LYS A 94 -30.06 46.68 -89.69
C LYS A 94 -30.05 47.03 -88.21
N THR A 95 -30.96 47.90 -87.73
CA THR A 95 -31.04 48.26 -86.31
C THR A 95 -31.42 47.08 -85.43
N GLU A 96 -32.42 46.28 -85.83
CA GLU A 96 -32.81 45.04 -85.16
C GLU A 96 -31.63 44.06 -85.11
N ARG A 97 -30.93 43.85 -86.23
CA ARG A 97 -29.73 43.01 -86.27
C ARG A 97 -28.59 43.56 -85.38
N HIS A 98 -28.42 44.87 -85.30
CA HIS A 98 -27.42 45.49 -84.42
C HIS A 98 -27.77 45.29 -82.94
N ILE A 99 -29.05 45.46 -82.58
CA ILE A 99 -29.57 45.23 -81.23
C ILE A 99 -29.43 43.75 -80.84
N LEU A 100 -29.73 42.81 -81.75
CA LEU A 100 -29.56 41.38 -81.52
C LEU A 100 -28.08 40.99 -81.37
N LEU A 101 -27.19 41.51 -82.21
CA LEU A 101 -25.73 41.28 -82.07
C LEU A 101 -25.16 41.91 -80.79
N GLU A 102 -25.67 43.07 -80.38
CA GLU A 102 -25.35 43.64 -79.07
C GLU A 102 -25.90 42.80 -77.91
N GLY A 103 -27.10 42.25 -78.03
CA GLY A 103 -27.67 41.32 -77.06
C GLY A 103 -26.79 40.08 -76.90
N GLU A 104 -26.54 39.36 -78.00
CA GLU A 104 -25.66 38.19 -78.03
C GLU A 104 -24.26 38.49 -77.45
N THR A 105 -23.67 39.64 -77.77
CA THR A 105 -22.33 39.97 -77.26
C THR A 105 -22.35 40.40 -75.80
N LYS A 106 -23.42 41.07 -75.31
CA LYS A 106 -23.60 41.34 -73.87
C LYS A 106 -23.79 40.05 -73.10
N GLU A 107 -24.68 39.15 -73.55
CA GLU A 107 -24.91 37.84 -72.93
C GLU A 107 -23.65 36.97 -72.90
N LYS A 108 -22.88 36.90 -74.00
CA LYS A 108 -21.60 36.18 -74.03
C LYS A 108 -20.57 36.79 -73.07
N ASN A 109 -20.43 38.12 -73.06
CA ASN A 109 -19.53 38.82 -72.13
C ASN A 109 -19.92 38.65 -70.65
N GLU A 110 -21.22 38.57 -70.34
CA GLU A 110 -21.69 38.27 -68.99
C GLU A 110 -21.55 36.80 -68.63
N GLY A 111 -21.78 35.88 -69.58
CA GLY A 111 -21.50 34.45 -69.44
C GLY A 111 -20.04 34.21 -69.08
N GLU A 112 -19.11 34.75 -69.86
CA GLU A 112 -17.67 34.70 -69.57
C GLU A 112 -17.32 35.29 -68.20
N LYS A 113 -17.98 36.38 -67.77
CA LYS A 113 -17.77 36.95 -66.42
C LYS A 113 -18.26 36.01 -65.32
N ARG A 114 -19.45 35.39 -65.49
CA ARG A 114 -20.02 34.41 -64.55
C ARG A 114 -19.15 33.16 -64.45
N GLU A 115 -18.66 32.63 -65.58
CA GLU A 115 -17.73 31.50 -65.63
C GLU A 115 -16.39 31.83 -64.95
N LYS A 116 -15.79 32.99 -65.24
CA LYS A 116 -14.53 33.42 -64.61
C LYS A 116 -14.69 33.63 -63.11
N ALA A 117 -15.81 34.22 -62.66
CA ALA A 117 -16.14 34.34 -61.23
C ALA A 117 -16.26 32.96 -60.56
N TRP A 118 -17.09 32.07 -61.12
CA TRP A 118 -17.26 30.70 -60.61
C TRP A 118 -15.95 29.91 -60.60
N GLU A 119 -15.09 30.06 -61.61
CA GLU A 119 -13.74 29.49 -61.59
C GLU A 119 -12.90 30.02 -60.43
N THR A 120 -12.94 31.33 -60.14
CA THR A 120 -12.18 31.89 -59.00
C THR A 120 -12.72 31.41 -57.65
N GLU A 121 -14.05 31.38 -57.46
CA GLU A 121 -14.68 30.82 -56.26
C GLU A 121 -14.34 29.35 -56.09
N ARG A 122 -14.41 28.55 -57.16
CA ARG A 122 -14.04 27.13 -57.15
C ARG A 122 -12.56 26.93 -56.82
N LYS A 123 -11.65 27.76 -57.34
CA LYS A 123 -10.22 27.72 -57.01
C LYS A 123 -9.97 28.08 -55.55
N GLN A 124 -10.65 29.10 -55.01
CA GLN A 124 -10.59 29.48 -53.59
C GLN A 124 -11.14 28.36 -52.68
N ALA A 125 -12.28 27.76 -53.03
CA ALA A 125 -12.86 26.65 -52.28
C ALA A 125 -11.93 25.43 -52.25
N ILE A 126 -11.32 25.06 -53.38
CA ILE A 126 -10.33 23.98 -53.46
C ILE A 126 -9.08 24.30 -52.61
N ALA A 127 -8.57 25.53 -52.66
CA ALA A 127 -7.45 25.97 -51.83
C ALA A 127 -7.76 25.84 -50.33
N LYS A 128 -8.92 26.38 -49.90
CA LYS A 128 -9.38 26.32 -48.51
C LYS A 128 -9.63 24.88 -48.02
N ILE A 129 -10.13 23.99 -48.88
CA ILE A 129 -10.24 22.56 -48.58
C ILE A 129 -8.85 21.92 -48.45
N GLY A 130 -7.87 22.32 -49.27
CA GLY A 130 -6.48 21.89 -49.16
C GLY A 130 -5.82 22.33 -47.85
N GLU A 131 -6.02 23.59 -47.45
CA GLU A 131 -5.55 24.16 -46.18
C GLU A 131 -6.17 23.43 -44.97
N LEU A 132 -7.49 23.26 -44.94
CA LEU A 132 -8.19 22.54 -43.87
C LEU A 132 -7.76 21.07 -43.78
N ARG A 133 -7.44 20.42 -44.91
CA ARG A 133 -6.86 19.07 -44.92
C ARG A 133 -5.43 19.04 -44.36
N ARG A 134 -4.59 20.01 -44.70
CA ARG A 134 -3.23 20.14 -44.12
C ARG A 134 -3.30 20.36 -42.61
N ALA A 135 -4.11 21.32 -42.16
CA ALA A 135 -4.30 21.63 -40.74
C ALA A 135 -4.89 20.45 -39.94
N ARG A 136 -5.81 19.68 -40.53
CA ARG A 136 -6.30 18.43 -39.93
C ARG A 136 -5.18 17.38 -39.81
N ASN A 137 -4.29 17.28 -40.80
CA ASN A 137 -3.21 16.31 -40.77
C ASN A 137 -2.10 16.69 -39.77
N THR A 138 -1.76 17.98 -39.63
CA THR A 138 -0.80 18.43 -38.60
C THR A 138 -1.37 18.23 -37.21
N LEU A 139 -2.60 18.68 -36.96
CA LEU A 139 -3.29 18.47 -35.67
C LEU A 139 -3.49 16.98 -35.33
N GLY A 140 -3.63 16.13 -36.36
CA GLY A 140 -3.63 14.67 -36.20
C GLY A 140 -2.29 14.12 -35.73
N ALA A 141 -1.19 14.53 -36.38
CA ALA A 141 0.16 14.14 -35.98
C ALA A 141 0.55 14.67 -34.59
N GLU A 142 0.17 15.91 -34.26
CA GLU A 142 0.34 16.51 -32.93
C GLU A 142 -0.42 15.71 -31.85
N LEU A 143 -1.64 15.26 -32.15
CA LEU A 143 -2.44 14.41 -31.24
C LEU A 143 -1.83 13.01 -31.09
N GLU A 144 -1.33 12.41 -32.17
CA GLU A 144 -0.61 11.12 -32.13
C GLU A 144 0.69 11.23 -31.31
N GLU A 145 1.45 12.32 -31.46
CA GLU A 145 2.65 12.57 -30.66
C GLU A 145 2.32 12.76 -29.18
N VAL A 146 1.34 13.63 -28.84
CA VAL A 146 0.92 13.84 -27.44
C VAL A 146 0.39 12.55 -26.81
N ASN A 147 -0.31 11.71 -27.58
CA ASN A 147 -0.76 10.40 -27.11
C ASN A 147 0.42 9.44 -26.87
N HIS A 148 1.42 9.42 -27.75
CA HIS A 148 2.65 8.64 -27.53
C HIS A 148 3.44 9.13 -26.31
N GLN A 149 3.61 10.45 -26.16
CA GLN A 149 4.23 11.07 -24.99
C GLN A 149 3.49 10.67 -23.71
N HIS A 150 2.15 10.77 -23.69
CA HIS A 150 1.32 10.37 -22.55
C HIS A 150 1.47 8.88 -22.23
N GLN A 151 1.41 7.99 -23.22
CA GLN A 151 1.63 6.55 -23.02
C GLN A 151 3.02 6.26 -22.44
N SER A 152 4.06 6.96 -22.93
CA SER A 152 5.43 6.80 -22.42
C SER A 152 5.59 7.30 -20.97
N LEU A 153 4.91 8.39 -20.60
CA LEU A 153 4.91 8.93 -19.24
C LEU A 153 4.12 8.02 -18.29
N THR A 154 2.96 7.51 -18.71
CA THR A 154 2.16 6.55 -17.95
C THR A 154 2.91 5.23 -17.73
N ALA A 155 3.63 4.73 -18.74
CA ALA A 155 4.50 3.56 -18.59
C ALA A 155 5.66 3.81 -17.60
N ARG A 156 6.34 4.97 -17.68
CA ARG A 156 7.39 5.38 -16.72
C ARG A 156 6.83 5.51 -15.30
N TYR A 157 5.65 6.10 -15.14
CA TYR A 157 4.97 6.23 -13.85
C TYR A 157 4.59 4.88 -13.25
N HIS A 158 4.05 3.95 -14.05
CA HIS A 158 3.78 2.60 -13.58
C HIS A 158 5.05 1.86 -13.16
N ASN A 159 6.13 1.97 -13.94
CA ASN A 159 7.41 1.35 -13.59
C ASN A 159 7.99 1.91 -12.28
N LEU A 160 7.99 3.24 -12.11
CA LEU A 160 8.45 3.90 -10.87
C LEU A 160 7.54 3.59 -9.67
N SER A 161 6.22 3.55 -9.85
CA SER A 161 5.27 3.16 -8.82
C SER A 161 5.44 1.69 -8.41
N ASN A 162 5.82 0.82 -9.34
CA ASN A 162 6.06 -0.59 -9.05
C ASN A 162 7.43 -0.80 -8.37
N SER A 163 8.48 -0.06 -8.76
CA SER A 163 9.77 -0.11 -8.03
C SER A 163 9.61 0.42 -6.62
N SER A 164 8.98 1.58 -6.43
CA SER A 164 8.76 2.16 -5.09
C SER A 164 7.89 1.26 -4.20
N LYS A 165 6.87 0.58 -4.76
CA LYS A 165 6.11 -0.46 -4.01
C LYS A 165 6.96 -1.67 -3.64
N SER A 166 7.89 -2.09 -4.49
CA SER A 166 8.81 -3.19 -4.17
C SER A 166 9.85 -2.80 -3.11
N GLU A 167 10.32 -1.55 -3.13
CA GLU A 167 11.20 -0.98 -2.11
C GLU A 167 10.48 -0.85 -0.76
N ILE A 168 9.23 -0.34 -0.75
CA ILE A 168 8.38 -0.28 0.44
C ILE A 168 8.13 -1.68 1.01
N SER A 169 7.80 -2.68 0.18
CA SER A 169 7.56 -4.04 0.69
C SER A 169 8.82 -4.72 1.23
N LEU A 170 10.00 -4.41 0.67
CA LEU A 170 11.29 -4.83 1.20
C LEU A 170 11.60 -4.18 2.56
N LEU A 171 11.37 -2.86 2.69
CA LEU A 171 11.55 -2.12 3.93
C LEU A 171 10.57 -2.58 5.01
N GLU A 172 9.30 -2.77 4.68
CA GLU A 172 8.29 -3.35 5.57
C GLU A 172 8.72 -4.72 6.10
N ASN A 173 9.24 -5.59 5.23
CA ASN A 173 9.72 -6.91 5.64
C ASN A 173 10.94 -6.80 6.56
N ARG A 174 11.91 -5.93 6.24
CA ARG A 174 13.07 -5.71 7.12
C ARG A 174 12.67 -5.09 8.47
N VAL A 175 11.66 -4.23 8.53
CA VAL A 175 11.07 -3.74 9.79
C VAL A 175 10.48 -4.92 10.57
N LYS A 176 9.63 -5.75 9.95
CA LYS A 176 9.02 -6.93 10.60
C LYS A 176 10.09 -7.92 11.10
N ASP A 177 11.23 -8.03 10.42
CA ASP A 177 12.37 -8.84 10.89
C ASP A 177 13.02 -8.23 12.14
N ILE A 178 13.33 -6.93 12.11
CA ILE A 178 13.89 -6.18 13.26
C ILE A 178 12.93 -6.18 14.46
N GLU A 179 11.62 -6.17 14.24
CA GLU A 179 10.63 -6.30 15.32
C GLU A 179 10.64 -7.69 15.97
N ARG A 180 10.88 -8.76 15.20
CA ARG A 180 11.08 -10.11 15.75
C ARG A 180 12.40 -10.18 16.52
N GLU A 181 13.50 -9.68 15.96
CA GLU A 181 14.81 -9.57 16.64
C GLU A 181 14.66 -8.83 18.00
N ARG A 182 13.95 -7.69 18.01
CA ARG A 182 13.62 -6.91 19.22
C ARG A 182 12.82 -7.71 20.24
N ASP A 183 11.76 -8.40 19.83
CA ASP A 183 10.86 -9.08 20.75
C ASP A 183 11.41 -10.45 21.23
N GLU A 184 12.32 -11.06 20.47
CA GLU A 184 13.18 -12.15 20.95
C GLU A 184 14.16 -11.65 22.01
N LEU A 185 14.86 -10.53 21.78
CA LEU A 185 15.75 -9.91 22.78
C LEU A 185 14.99 -9.54 24.07
N ARG A 186 13.76 -9.02 23.97
CA ARG A 186 12.88 -8.77 25.12
C ARG A 186 12.46 -10.07 25.85
N GLN A 187 12.26 -11.17 25.13
CA GLN A 187 12.05 -12.47 25.78
C GLN A 187 13.31 -12.96 26.51
N TRP A 188 14.50 -12.78 25.92
CA TRP A 188 15.77 -13.12 26.56
C TRP A 188 16.02 -12.27 27.81
N GLN A 189 15.74 -10.96 27.76
CA GLN A 189 15.79 -10.09 28.93
C GLN A 189 14.85 -10.58 30.03
N ARG A 190 13.57 -10.84 29.74
CA ARG A 190 12.60 -11.35 30.72
C ARG A 190 13.00 -12.71 31.31
N ARG A 191 13.63 -13.59 30.52
CA ARG A 191 14.20 -14.86 31.01
C ARG A 191 15.38 -14.62 31.95
N ALA A 192 16.27 -13.69 31.64
CA ALA A 192 17.40 -13.32 32.48
C ALA A 192 16.94 -12.66 33.80
N GLU A 193 15.95 -11.76 33.74
CA GLU A 193 15.29 -11.16 34.90
C GLU A 193 14.67 -12.24 35.81
N ALA A 194 13.86 -13.14 35.24
CA ALA A 194 13.26 -14.25 36.00
C ALA A 194 14.30 -15.18 36.63
N LEU A 195 15.38 -15.52 35.91
CA LEU A 195 16.49 -16.31 36.45
C LEU A 195 17.26 -15.56 37.56
N SER A 196 17.40 -14.24 37.46
CA SER A 196 18.03 -13.43 38.51
C SER A 196 17.18 -13.40 39.79
N ILE A 197 15.85 -13.30 39.67
CA ILE A 197 14.91 -13.37 40.79
C ILE A 197 14.96 -14.76 41.45
N GLN A 198 14.94 -15.84 40.66
CA GLN A 198 15.10 -17.20 41.19
C GLN A 198 16.45 -17.39 41.92
N LEU A 199 17.53 -16.82 41.39
CA LEU A 199 18.86 -16.89 42.00
C LEU A 199 18.96 -16.03 43.27
N GLU A 200 18.24 -14.92 43.37
CA GLU A 200 18.05 -14.18 44.62
C GLU A 200 17.19 -14.94 45.64
N GLU A 201 16.11 -15.58 45.21
CA GLU A 201 15.28 -16.41 46.09
C GLU A 201 16.07 -17.59 46.67
N GLU A 202 16.84 -18.31 45.85
CA GLU A 202 17.71 -19.39 46.34
C GLU A 202 18.83 -18.86 47.24
N LYS A 203 19.39 -17.67 46.98
CA LYS A 203 20.30 -17.00 47.92
C LYS A 203 19.62 -16.70 49.26
N ARG A 204 18.38 -16.19 49.26
CA ARG A 204 17.62 -15.91 50.50
C ARG A 204 17.30 -17.21 51.25
N LYS A 205 16.80 -18.25 50.56
CA LYS A 205 16.56 -19.59 51.13
C LYS A 205 17.85 -20.18 51.73
N ALA A 206 19.00 -20.00 51.07
CA ALA A 206 20.30 -20.43 51.57
C ALA A 206 20.78 -19.62 52.78
N GLN A 207 20.57 -18.30 52.80
CA GLN A 207 20.88 -17.43 53.94
C GLN A 207 20.01 -17.73 55.16
N ASP A 208 18.70 -17.88 54.99
CA ASP A 208 17.80 -18.27 56.08
C ASP A 208 18.04 -19.72 56.53
N GLY A 209 18.43 -20.60 55.61
CA GLY A 209 18.92 -21.94 55.92
C GLY A 209 20.27 -21.97 56.65
N ALA A 210 21.14 -20.98 56.43
CA ALA A 210 22.38 -20.80 57.18
C ALA A 210 22.10 -20.26 58.58
N ARG A 211 21.29 -19.19 58.70
CA ARG A 211 20.84 -18.64 59.98
C ARG A 211 20.22 -19.72 60.87
N ARG A 212 19.24 -20.48 60.36
CA ARG A 212 18.63 -21.60 61.11
C ARG A 212 19.63 -22.67 61.56
N ARG A 213 20.77 -22.84 60.89
CA ARG A 213 21.86 -23.73 61.32
C ARG A 213 22.77 -23.07 62.35
N GLU A 214 22.99 -21.76 62.27
CA GLU A 214 23.71 -20.96 63.26
C GLU A 214 22.91 -20.87 64.56
N ASP A 215 21.61 -20.55 64.48
CA ASP A 215 20.65 -20.59 65.58
C ASP A 215 20.65 -21.97 66.25
N ALA A 216 20.42 -23.04 65.48
CA ALA A 216 20.44 -24.42 65.99
C ALA A 216 21.83 -24.89 66.47
N ALA A 217 22.92 -24.19 66.13
CA ALA A 217 24.26 -24.43 66.67
C ALA A 217 24.53 -23.60 67.93
N ALA A 218 23.92 -22.41 68.07
CA ALA A 218 23.89 -21.64 69.30
C ALA A 218 23.05 -22.35 70.37
N ASP A 219 21.87 -22.86 70.00
CA ASP A 219 21.02 -23.69 70.86
C ASP A 219 21.79 -24.92 71.37
N ARG A 220 22.48 -25.65 70.48
CA ARG A 220 23.33 -26.80 70.87
C ARG A 220 24.46 -26.42 71.81
N LYS A 221 25.10 -25.26 71.62
CA LYS A 221 26.12 -24.74 72.55
C LYS A 221 25.51 -24.36 73.90
N GLY A 222 24.29 -23.80 73.91
CA GLY A 222 23.51 -23.58 75.13
C GLY A 222 23.24 -24.90 75.85
N ASP A 223 22.74 -25.90 75.14
CA ASP A 223 22.51 -27.26 75.61
C ASP A 223 23.81 -27.91 76.16
N GLU A 224 24.95 -27.74 75.49
CA GLU A 224 26.25 -28.24 75.93
C GLU A 224 26.77 -27.52 77.19
N VAL A 225 26.57 -26.21 77.29
CA VAL A 225 26.88 -25.43 78.51
C VAL A 225 25.99 -25.86 79.65
N VAL A 226 24.67 -25.94 79.45
CA VAL A 226 23.70 -26.40 80.47
C VAL A 226 23.99 -27.84 80.91
N ARG A 227 24.32 -28.75 79.99
CA ARG A 227 24.76 -30.12 80.34
C ARG A 227 26.10 -30.12 81.07
N GLY A 228 27.02 -29.22 80.73
CA GLY A 228 28.31 -29.04 81.41
C GLY A 228 28.15 -28.51 82.84
N GLU A 229 27.27 -27.53 83.04
CA GLU A 229 26.94 -26.98 84.34
C GLU A 229 26.14 -27.96 85.18
N LEU A 230 25.17 -28.68 84.61
CA LEU A 230 24.45 -29.75 85.30
C LEU A 230 25.39 -30.89 85.74
N ARG A 231 26.41 -31.22 84.94
CA ARG A 231 27.48 -32.18 85.32
C ARG A 231 28.36 -31.63 86.45
N ARG A 232 28.72 -30.34 86.43
CA ARG A 232 29.45 -29.70 87.54
C ARG A 232 28.59 -29.65 88.81
N GLN A 233 27.31 -29.33 88.70
CA GLN A 233 26.37 -29.32 89.81
C GLN A 233 26.14 -30.72 90.39
N SER A 234 26.03 -31.77 89.56
CA SER A 234 25.91 -33.14 90.06
C SER A 234 27.21 -33.65 90.68
N GLN A 235 28.38 -33.31 90.13
CA GLN A 235 29.67 -33.58 90.77
C GLN A 235 29.81 -32.85 92.11
N ASN A 236 29.40 -31.57 92.17
CA ASN A 236 29.38 -30.80 93.42
C ASN A 236 28.42 -31.42 94.44
N LEU A 237 27.22 -31.83 94.03
CA LEU A 237 26.26 -32.54 94.89
C LEU A 237 26.82 -33.87 95.41
N VAL A 238 27.50 -34.67 94.58
CA VAL A 238 28.18 -35.90 95.02
C VAL A 238 29.33 -35.59 95.98
N SER A 239 30.10 -34.53 95.76
CA SER A 239 31.16 -34.10 96.70
C SER A 239 30.59 -33.62 98.03
N LEU A 240 29.44 -32.93 98.02
CA LEU A 240 28.71 -32.50 99.21
C LEU A 240 28.05 -33.68 99.94
N GLN A 241 27.58 -34.69 99.20
CA GLN A 241 27.12 -35.96 99.76
C GLN A 241 28.27 -36.67 100.47
N HIS A 242 29.41 -36.91 99.81
CA HIS A 242 30.58 -37.52 100.44
C HIS A 242 31.12 -36.72 101.64
N ALA A 243 31.10 -35.39 101.58
CA ALA A 243 31.47 -34.55 102.73
C ALA A 243 30.47 -34.69 103.89
N ASN A 244 29.17 -34.76 103.59
CA ASN A 244 28.11 -34.96 104.59
C ASN A 244 28.16 -36.39 105.17
N ASP A 245 28.45 -37.40 104.37
CA ASP A 245 28.66 -38.78 104.80
C ASP A 245 29.92 -38.90 105.69
N SER A 246 31.01 -38.20 105.35
CA SER A 246 32.21 -38.09 106.21
C SER A 246 31.87 -37.43 107.54
N LEU A 247 31.19 -36.27 107.52
CA LEU A 247 30.76 -35.58 108.74
C LEU A 247 29.76 -36.41 109.56
N GLN A 248 28.93 -37.24 108.93
CA GLN A 248 28.07 -38.20 109.63
C GLN A 248 28.84 -39.37 110.23
N ALA A 249 29.87 -39.88 109.54
CA ALA A 249 30.78 -40.89 110.08
C ALA A 249 31.58 -40.32 111.27
N GLU A 250 32.15 -39.13 111.13
CA GLU A 250 32.82 -38.39 112.22
C GLU A 250 31.86 -38.14 113.39
N LEU A 251 30.59 -37.77 113.15
CA LEU A 251 29.59 -37.64 114.21
C LEU A 251 29.21 -38.98 114.85
N VAL A 252 29.20 -40.09 114.10
CA VAL A 252 28.99 -41.45 114.64
C VAL A 252 30.20 -41.88 115.48
N ASP A 253 31.41 -41.61 115.02
CA ASP A 253 32.64 -41.97 115.73
C ASP A 253 32.91 -41.07 116.93
N LEU A 254 32.57 -39.78 116.89
CA LEU A 254 32.53 -38.91 118.09
C LEU A 254 31.43 -39.34 119.07
N ARG A 255 30.30 -39.89 118.59
CA ARG A 255 29.27 -40.50 119.45
C ARG A 255 29.71 -41.85 120.03
N ARG A 256 30.55 -42.62 119.32
CA ARG A 256 31.22 -43.82 119.84
C ARG A 256 32.25 -43.41 120.88
N TRP A 257 33.22 -42.57 120.54
CA TRP A 257 34.21 -41.99 121.46
C TRP A 257 33.58 -41.39 122.72
N LYS A 258 32.42 -40.72 122.61
CA LYS A 258 31.68 -40.27 123.79
C LYS A 258 31.09 -41.43 124.60
N LYS A 259 30.48 -42.43 123.98
CA LYS A 259 29.99 -43.64 124.69
C LYS A 259 31.13 -44.43 125.32
N ASP A 260 32.26 -44.52 124.64
CA ASP A 260 33.45 -45.26 125.08
C ASP A 260 34.16 -44.47 126.19
N ALA A 261 34.20 -43.14 126.13
CA ALA A 261 34.55 -42.28 127.24
C ALA A 261 33.57 -42.43 128.42
N ASP A 262 32.25 -42.31 128.20
CA ASP A 262 31.21 -42.54 129.22
C ASP A 262 31.29 -43.95 129.83
N ALA A 263 31.76 -44.95 129.08
CA ALA A 263 31.98 -46.32 129.53
C ALA A 263 33.29 -46.46 130.28
N HIS A 264 34.39 -45.87 129.81
CA HIS A 264 35.65 -45.76 130.56
C HIS A 264 35.47 -44.97 131.85
N ASP A 265 34.57 -43.97 131.89
CA ASP A 265 34.26 -43.16 133.07
C ASP A 265 33.34 -43.90 134.06
N ARG A 266 32.59 -44.91 133.60
CA ARG A 266 31.90 -45.89 134.46
C ARG A 266 32.85 -46.96 134.95
N VAL A 267 33.61 -47.59 134.05
CA VAL A 267 34.68 -48.55 134.39
C VAL A 267 35.71 -47.92 135.31
N ALA A 268 36.03 -46.63 135.20
CA ALA A 268 36.91 -45.93 136.13
C ALA A 268 36.26 -45.72 137.50
N LYS A 269 34.95 -45.45 137.58
CA LYS A 269 34.23 -45.35 138.88
C LYS A 269 34.00 -46.73 139.51
N ASP A 270 33.83 -47.76 138.68
CA ASP A 270 33.67 -49.14 139.12
C ASP A 270 35.01 -49.79 139.44
N THR A 271 36.12 -49.44 138.79
CA THR A 271 37.48 -49.78 139.27
C THR A 271 37.91 -48.89 140.41
N GLU A 272 37.42 -47.66 140.59
CA GLU A 272 37.65 -46.91 141.83
C GLU A 272 36.87 -47.54 143.00
N ARG A 273 35.75 -48.24 142.73
CA ARG A 273 35.03 -49.08 143.70
C ARG A 273 35.76 -50.39 143.94
N THR A 274 36.07 -51.18 142.89
CA THR A 274 36.79 -52.43 143.09
C THR A 274 38.19 -52.17 143.64
N LEU A 275 38.93 -51.12 143.28
CA LEU A 275 40.19 -50.76 143.95
C LEU A 275 40.00 -50.32 145.41
N LYS A 276 38.84 -49.80 145.83
CA LYS A 276 38.56 -49.59 147.27
C LYS A 276 38.25 -50.91 147.97
N ASP A 277 37.54 -51.81 147.31
CA ASP A 277 37.20 -53.14 147.80
C ASP A 277 38.31 -54.19 147.59
N GLU A 278 39.35 -53.87 146.81
CA GLU A 278 40.59 -54.61 146.56
C GLU A 278 41.74 -53.99 147.36
N VAL A 279 41.75 -52.71 147.70
CA VAL A 279 42.62 -52.24 148.80
C VAL A 279 42.16 -52.87 150.13
N ARG A 280 40.86 -53.17 150.27
CA ARG A 280 40.33 -54.04 151.34
C ARG A 280 40.65 -55.52 151.10
N SER A 281 40.27 -56.08 149.97
CA SER A 281 40.40 -57.53 149.76
C SER A 281 41.82 -57.97 149.49
N LEU A 282 42.74 -57.18 148.93
CA LEU A 282 44.17 -57.50 148.84
C LEU A 282 44.88 -57.40 150.20
N HIS A 283 44.36 -56.66 151.18
CA HIS A 283 44.79 -56.88 152.58
C HIS A 283 44.41 -58.30 153.06
N GLU A 284 43.32 -58.89 152.54
CA GLU A 284 42.90 -60.26 152.83
C GLU A 284 43.31 -61.31 151.77
N GLN A 285 43.89 -60.91 150.64
CA GLN A 285 44.15 -61.74 149.45
C GLN A 285 45.58 -61.66 148.97
N LEU A 286 46.41 -60.76 149.51
CA LEU A 286 47.86 -61.01 149.56
C LEU A 286 48.13 -62.23 150.49
N GLU A 287 47.27 -62.49 151.49
CA GLU A 287 47.25 -63.74 152.26
C GLU A 287 46.68 -64.97 151.50
N ARG A 288 45.84 -64.75 150.47
CA ARG A 288 45.24 -65.82 149.64
C ARG A 288 45.88 -65.98 148.27
N ALA A 289 46.89 -65.17 147.95
CA ALA A 289 47.66 -65.26 146.73
C ALA A 289 48.29 -66.65 146.58
N ARG A 290 48.55 -67.05 145.32
CA ARG A 290 49.28 -68.29 144.93
C ARG A 290 48.49 -69.61 145.05
N ARG A 291 47.17 -69.63 144.83
CA ARG A 291 46.39 -70.85 144.58
C ARG A 291 45.49 -70.72 143.33
N GLU A 292 45.93 -71.36 142.24
CA GLU A 292 45.22 -71.71 140.97
C GLU A 292 44.58 -70.56 140.09
N VAL A 293 44.51 -70.46 138.74
CA VAL A 293 45.02 -71.13 137.48
C VAL A 293 43.92 -71.57 136.43
N ASP A 294 43.81 -70.84 135.28
CA ASP A 294 43.54 -71.15 133.81
C ASP A 294 42.23 -71.77 133.11
N SER A 295 42.01 -71.55 131.75
CA SER A 295 41.19 -72.27 130.61
C SER A 295 40.03 -71.54 129.76
N LEU A 296 39.23 -72.03 128.72
CA LEU A 296 39.27 -72.54 127.25
C LEU A 296 37.80 -72.55 126.54
N THR A 297 37.29 -72.84 125.27
CA THR A 297 37.61 -73.03 123.76
C THR A 297 36.42 -73.34 122.72
N GLN A 298 36.52 -73.05 121.36
CA GLN A 298 36.00 -73.74 120.05
C GLN A 298 34.55 -73.57 119.34
N THR A 299 34.16 -74.22 118.17
CA THR A 299 34.20 -73.85 116.67
C THR A 299 33.27 -74.67 115.62
N PHE A 300 33.08 -74.27 114.28
CA PHE A 300 32.81 -75.08 112.98
C PHE A 300 31.88 -74.65 111.70
N PRO A 301 31.10 -75.47 110.87
CA PRO A 301 30.93 -75.45 109.33
C PRO A 301 29.45 -75.44 108.67
N SER A 302 28.94 -75.73 107.40
CA SER A 302 29.24 -76.17 105.94
C SER A 302 28.02 -75.83 104.93
N ASP A 303 27.63 -76.22 103.64
CA ASP A 303 27.98 -77.14 102.45
C ASP A 303 27.29 -76.83 100.99
N GLN A 304 26.96 -77.79 100.03
CA GLN A 304 26.81 -77.68 98.49
C GLN A 304 25.66 -78.44 97.63
N ALA A 305 25.54 -78.30 96.24
CA ALA A 305 25.37 -79.39 95.14
C ALA A 305 24.68 -79.14 93.68
N ALA A 306 25.03 -79.96 92.62
CA ALA A 306 24.29 -80.48 91.37
C ALA A 306 24.37 -79.92 89.86
N SER A 307 24.17 -80.77 88.79
CA SER A 307 24.25 -80.46 87.29
C SER A 307 23.84 -81.60 86.27
N GLU A 308 23.29 -81.33 85.04
CA GLU A 308 23.42 -82.12 83.75
C GLU A 308 22.71 -81.50 82.47
N ASP A 309 23.40 -81.27 81.32
CA ASP A 309 22.83 -81.15 79.91
C ASP A 309 23.96 -80.92 78.84
N ALA A 310 23.86 -81.39 77.57
CA ALA A 310 24.92 -81.13 76.54
C ALA A 310 24.65 -81.35 75.02
N SER A 311 24.10 -82.50 74.60
CA SER A 311 24.36 -83.03 73.23
C SER A 311 23.61 -82.35 72.07
N THR A 312 22.53 -81.62 72.36
CA THR A 312 21.63 -81.02 71.36
C THR A 312 22.21 -79.81 70.62
N LEU A 313 23.29 -79.21 71.14
CA LEU A 313 23.87 -77.97 70.63
C LEU A 313 24.66 -78.15 69.32
N GLN A 314 25.33 -79.29 69.12
CA GLN A 314 26.32 -79.45 68.05
C GLN A 314 25.71 -79.42 66.64
N HIS A 315 24.55 -80.07 66.42
CA HIS A 315 23.92 -80.12 65.10
C HIS A 315 23.32 -78.79 64.63
N ARG A 316 23.02 -77.85 65.54
CA ARG A 316 22.58 -76.50 65.15
C ARG A 316 23.73 -75.61 64.68
N LEU A 317 24.96 -75.90 65.12
CA LEU A 317 26.13 -75.07 64.85
C LEU A 317 26.57 -75.10 63.37
N SER A 318 26.52 -76.28 62.73
CA SER A 318 27.02 -76.47 61.36
C SER A 318 26.11 -75.93 60.25
N ALA A 319 24.79 -75.87 60.50
CA ALA A 319 23.84 -75.23 59.59
C ALA A 319 23.91 -73.69 59.65
N LEU A 320 24.37 -73.12 60.78
CA LEU A 320 24.61 -71.69 60.92
C LEU A 320 25.87 -71.23 60.18
N SER A 321 26.96 -72.01 60.20
CA SER A 321 28.24 -71.60 59.61
C SER A 321 28.21 -71.42 58.09
N THR A 322 27.42 -72.20 57.36
CA THR A 322 27.31 -72.07 55.89
C THR A 322 26.54 -70.82 55.48
N LEU A 323 25.43 -70.52 56.17
CA LEU A 323 24.69 -69.27 55.98
C LEU A 323 25.49 -68.03 56.44
N HIS A 324 26.40 -68.19 57.40
CA HIS A 324 27.33 -67.12 57.79
C HIS A 324 28.28 -66.77 56.63
N ALA A 325 28.98 -67.75 56.05
CA ALA A 325 29.89 -67.52 54.93
C ALA A 325 29.21 -66.85 53.71
N GLU A 326 27.98 -67.24 53.39
CA GLU A 326 27.19 -66.60 52.32
C GLU A 326 26.77 -65.16 52.63
N THR A 327 26.55 -64.82 53.91
CA THR A 327 26.18 -63.45 54.32
C THR A 327 27.41 -62.56 54.46
N GLU A 328 28.54 -63.09 54.94
CA GLU A 328 29.85 -62.42 54.93
C GLU A 328 30.30 -62.06 53.50
N ALA A 329 30.12 -62.95 52.52
CA ALA A 329 30.44 -62.67 51.12
C ALA A 329 29.60 -61.51 50.54
N LYS A 330 28.31 -61.42 50.90
CA LYS A 330 27.42 -60.33 50.48
C LYS A 330 27.72 -59.03 51.24
N LEU A 331 28.07 -59.12 52.53
CA LEU A 331 28.48 -58.00 53.37
C LEU A 331 29.79 -57.36 52.88
N THR A 332 30.80 -58.16 52.55
CA THR A 332 32.11 -57.69 52.06
C THR A 332 32.08 -57.18 50.62
N ALA A 333 31.09 -57.58 49.81
CA ALA A 333 30.80 -56.92 48.55
C ALA A 333 30.18 -55.52 48.77
N LYS A 334 29.18 -55.42 49.68
CA LYS A 334 28.54 -54.13 50.00
C LYS A 334 29.43 -53.18 50.78
N SER A 335 30.36 -53.66 51.61
CA SER A 335 31.31 -52.79 52.31
C SER A 335 32.21 -52.04 51.31
N LYS A 336 32.75 -52.73 50.30
CA LYS A 336 33.55 -52.10 49.23
C LYS A 336 32.76 -51.05 48.45
N GLU A 337 31.50 -51.32 48.14
CA GLU A 337 30.61 -50.34 47.50
C GLU A 337 30.39 -49.11 48.40
N THR A 338 30.20 -49.29 49.71
CA THR A 338 30.16 -48.16 50.65
C THR A 338 31.50 -47.45 50.79
N ASP A 339 32.63 -48.15 50.75
CA ASP A 339 33.98 -47.55 50.86
C ASP A 339 34.32 -46.70 49.64
N GLU A 340 33.94 -47.14 48.44
CA GLU A 340 34.01 -46.31 47.22
C GLU A 340 33.12 -45.07 47.29
N LEU A 341 31.90 -45.21 47.82
CA LEU A 341 31.00 -44.07 48.02
C LEU A 341 31.53 -43.10 49.08
N HIS A 342 32.10 -43.60 50.19
CA HIS A 342 32.78 -42.78 51.20
C HIS A 342 33.99 -42.05 50.61
N ALA A 343 34.79 -42.70 49.76
CA ALA A 343 35.92 -42.07 49.08
C ALA A 343 35.47 -40.92 48.16
N ARG A 344 34.41 -41.12 47.36
CA ARG A 344 33.82 -40.08 46.50
C ARG A 344 33.16 -38.95 47.32
N LEU A 345 32.52 -39.28 48.44
CA LEU A 345 31.99 -38.27 49.37
C LEU A 345 33.12 -37.44 49.99
N ALA A 346 34.25 -38.07 50.33
CA ALA A 346 35.41 -37.41 50.91
C ALA A 346 36.16 -36.49 49.91
N THR A 347 36.19 -36.82 48.61
CA THR A 347 36.71 -35.88 47.59
C THR A 347 35.76 -34.70 47.43
N VAL A 348 34.46 -34.92 47.23
CA VAL A 348 33.47 -33.84 47.09
C VAL A 348 33.40 -32.96 48.35
N ALA A 349 33.57 -33.52 49.54
CA ALA A 349 33.67 -32.77 50.79
C ALA A 349 34.95 -31.91 50.84
N ARG A 350 36.11 -32.44 50.42
CA ARG A 350 37.37 -31.67 50.34
C ARG A 350 37.28 -30.55 49.30
N ASP A 351 36.71 -30.83 48.13
CA ASP A 351 36.58 -29.86 47.04
C ASP A 351 35.63 -28.72 47.44
N SER A 352 34.45 -29.04 47.98
CA SER A 352 33.50 -28.04 48.51
C SER A 352 34.05 -27.27 49.71
N GLN A 353 34.82 -27.92 50.60
CA GLN A 353 35.55 -27.21 51.67
C GLN A 353 36.58 -26.22 51.10
N SER A 354 37.32 -26.60 50.04
CA SER A 354 38.28 -25.70 49.40
C SER A 354 37.61 -24.50 48.73
N ALA A 355 36.46 -24.71 48.07
CA ALA A 355 35.66 -23.64 47.46
C ALA A 355 35.08 -22.70 48.53
N ASN A 356 34.55 -23.25 49.63
CA ASN A 356 34.06 -22.46 50.76
C ASN A 356 35.17 -21.64 51.42
N LEU A 357 36.39 -22.17 51.56
CA LEU A 357 37.54 -21.42 52.07
C LEU A 357 38.00 -20.31 51.11
N ALA A 358 37.92 -20.53 49.79
CA ALA A 358 38.22 -19.50 48.79
C ALA A 358 37.15 -18.38 48.78
N LEU A 359 35.88 -18.72 48.95
CA LEU A 359 34.79 -17.75 49.08
C LEU A 359 34.86 -16.98 50.41
N ALA A 360 35.17 -17.65 51.53
CA ALA A 360 35.36 -17.02 52.83
C ALA A 360 36.49 -15.99 52.80
N LYS A 361 37.65 -16.32 52.20
CA LYS A 361 38.75 -15.35 52.04
C LYS A 361 38.35 -14.11 51.24
N ARG A 362 37.62 -14.28 50.14
CA ARG A 362 37.08 -13.16 49.33
C ARG A 362 36.04 -12.33 50.10
N ALA A 363 35.22 -12.97 50.94
CA ALA A 363 34.27 -12.27 51.80
C ALA A 363 34.99 -11.47 52.89
N GLU A 364 36.01 -12.03 53.53
CA GLU A 364 36.87 -11.31 54.47
C GLU A 364 37.65 -10.16 53.80
N GLU A 365 38.11 -10.33 52.56
CA GLU A 365 38.78 -9.30 51.77
C GLU A 365 37.84 -8.12 51.51
N ALA A 366 36.65 -8.38 50.98
CA ALA A 366 35.62 -7.37 50.78
C ALA A 366 35.12 -6.74 52.09
N GLU A 367 35.06 -7.50 53.20
CA GLU A 367 34.78 -6.95 54.52
C GLU A 367 35.92 -6.08 55.05
N ARG A 368 37.19 -6.44 54.84
CA ARG A 368 38.35 -5.63 55.22
C ARG A 368 38.35 -4.32 54.44
N GLU A 369 38.08 -4.35 53.14
CA GLU A 369 37.89 -3.15 52.30
C GLU A 369 36.72 -2.29 52.78
N LEU A 370 35.55 -2.89 53.05
CA LEU A 370 34.38 -2.16 53.57
C LEU A 370 34.64 -1.56 54.96
N ARG A 371 35.37 -2.27 55.84
CA ARG A 371 35.76 -1.78 57.17
C ARG A 371 36.77 -0.64 57.05
N TRP A 372 37.76 -0.72 56.15
CA TRP A 372 38.68 0.38 55.86
C TRP A 372 37.97 1.59 55.23
N ALA A 373 37.01 1.40 54.32
CA ALA A 373 36.22 2.49 53.76
C ALA A 373 35.32 3.17 54.82
N LYS A 374 34.71 2.39 55.72
CA LYS A 374 33.89 2.91 56.83
C LYS A 374 34.72 3.63 57.89
N GLU A 375 35.84 3.05 58.34
CA GLU A 375 36.72 3.68 59.33
C GLU A 375 37.50 4.86 58.71
N GLY A 376 37.85 4.81 57.42
CA GLY A 376 38.38 5.96 56.67
C GLY A 376 37.38 7.12 56.62
N ARG A 377 36.10 6.84 56.32
CA ARG A 377 35.03 7.84 56.40
C ARG A 377 34.84 8.35 57.83
N ARG A 378 34.79 7.47 58.83
CA ARG A 378 34.63 7.86 60.24
C ARG A 378 35.81 8.70 60.74
N ARG A 379 37.03 8.41 60.29
CA ARG A 379 38.22 9.24 60.54
C ARG A 379 38.10 10.60 59.84
N ALA A 380 37.59 10.66 58.61
CA ALA A 380 37.31 11.93 57.94
C ALA A 380 36.23 12.74 58.66
N GLU A 381 35.12 12.13 59.10
CA GLU A 381 34.05 12.76 59.89
C GLU A 381 34.57 13.24 61.27
N VAL A 382 35.46 12.47 61.91
CA VAL A 382 36.13 12.87 63.16
C VAL A 382 37.15 14.00 62.92
N GLN A 383 37.87 14.02 61.81
CA GLN A 383 38.76 15.13 61.43
C GLN A 383 37.99 16.38 61.03
N GLU A 384 36.84 16.25 60.35
CA GLU A 384 35.97 17.37 59.97
C GLU A 384 35.28 17.98 61.20
N SER A 385 34.88 17.15 62.18
CA SER A 385 34.36 17.62 63.47
C SER A 385 35.46 18.14 64.40
N LEU A 386 36.66 17.58 64.40
CA LEU A 386 37.82 18.21 65.07
C LEU A 386 38.16 19.55 64.44
N ALA A 387 38.25 19.66 63.11
CA ALA A 387 38.50 20.93 62.43
C ALA A 387 37.39 21.97 62.69
N ARG A 388 36.12 21.56 62.81
CA ARG A 388 35.04 22.46 63.27
C ARG A 388 35.19 22.86 64.72
N ASN A 389 35.51 21.92 65.61
CA ASN A 389 35.71 22.19 67.04
C ASN A 389 37.00 23.00 67.29
N GLU A 390 38.01 22.89 66.42
CA GLU A 390 39.19 23.74 66.39
C GLU A 390 38.84 25.12 65.86
N LEU A 391 38.07 25.25 64.77
CA LEU A 391 37.60 26.56 64.30
C LEU A 391 36.76 27.26 65.37
N GLN A 392 35.86 26.53 66.04
CA GLN A 392 35.06 27.01 67.16
C GLN A 392 35.92 27.33 68.38
N SER A 393 36.89 26.49 68.74
CA SER A 393 37.78 26.78 69.87
C SER A 393 38.86 27.81 69.57
N TYR A 394 39.19 28.13 68.31
CA TYR A 394 39.93 29.34 67.95
C TYR A 394 39.05 30.59 68.09
N VAL A 395 37.75 30.50 67.80
CA VAL A 395 36.76 31.56 68.09
C VAL A 395 36.56 31.75 69.60
N GLU A 396 36.55 30.68 70.40
CA GLU A 396 36.37 30.74 71.86
C GLU A 396 37.68 31.07 72.61
N LEU A 397 38.81 30.44 72.29
CA LEU A 397 40.13 30.72 72.88
C LEU A 397 40.67 32.09 72.45
N GLY A 398 40.22 32.59 71.30
CA GLY A 398 40.36 34.00 70.90
C GLY A 398 39.71 34.99 71.86
N THR A 399 38.94 34.53 72.86
CA THR A 399 38.31 35.39 73.89
C THR A 399 38.93 35.35 75.29
N ASN A 400 39.80 34.39 75.65
CA ASN A 400 40.61 34.46 76.89
C ASN A 400 41.70 33.37 77.04
N PRO A 401 42.96 33.75 77.36
CA PRO A 401 44.03 32.80 77.74
C PRO A 401 44.51 32.96 79.20
N SER A 402 44.19 32.03 80.11
CA SER A 402 44.77 32.04 81.46
C SER A 402 44.86 30.69 82.18
N SER A 403 46.11 30.32 82.54
CA SER A 403 46.53 29.42 83.63
C SER A 403 46.05 27.95 83.70
N ALA A 404 47.01 27.03 83.74
CA ALA A 404 46.84 25.64 84.18
C ALA A 404 47.76 25.34 85.39
N SER A 405 47.25 24.58 86.37
CA SER A 405 47.90 23.92 87.54
C SER A 405 46.74 23.46 88.45
N GLY A 406 46.72 22.36 89.20
CA GLY A 406 47.68 21.31 89.59
C GLY A 406 47.22 20.79 90.97
N SER A 407 47.78 19.77 91.65
CA SER A 407 48.57 18.58 91.30
C SER A 407 48.50 17.70 92.56
N GLY A 408 47.74 16.59 92.55
CA GLY A 408 47.36 15.86 93.78
C GLY A 408 47.17 14.35 93.60
N ASP A 409 46.45 13.93 92.56
CA ASP A 409 46.41 12.51 92.10
C ASP A 409 47.80 11.97 91.71
N SER A 410 48.82 12.83 91.66
CA SER A 410 49.89 12.80 90.68
C SER A 410 50.77 11.54 90.67
N ALA A 411 50.82 10.75 91.75
CA ALA A 411 51.54 9.46 91.75
C ALA A 411 50.74 8.35 91.05
N ALA A 412 49.47 8.16 91.39
CA ALA A 412 48.58 7.23 90.69
C ALA A 412 48.24 7.75 89.28
N ARG A 413 48.17 9.08 89.11
CA ARG A 413 48.11 9.73 87.81
C ARG A 413 49.35 9.44 86.99
N VAL A 414 50.56 9.43 87.55
CA VAL A 414 51.80 9.12 86.83
C VAL A 414 51.80 7.67 86.35
N THR A 415 51.47 6.68 87.17
CA THR A 415 51.46 5.27 86.69
C THR A 415 50.34 5.01 85.67
N GLN A 416 49.20 5.69 85.78
CA GLN A 416 48.19 5.72 84.71
C GLN A 416 48.65 6.49 83.46
N LEU A 417 49.39 7.59 83.61
CA LEU A 417 49.94 8.38 82.50
C LEU A 417 51.12 7.68 81.82
N GLU A 418 51.87 6.83 82.52
CA GLU A 418 52.96 6.00 82.00
C GLU A 418 52.40 4.83 81.20
N SER A 419 51.39 4.13 81.74
CA SER A 419 50.67 3.08 81.00
C SER A 419 49.84 3.64 79.83
N LEU A 420 49.26 4.84 80.00
CA LEU A 420 48.70 5.60 78.88
C LEU A 420 49.79 6.02 77.89
N LEU A 421 50.95 6.51 78.33
CA LEU A 421 52.09 6.86 77.45
C LEU A 421 52.59 5.65 76.67
N GLU A 422 52.63 4.46 77.25
CA GLU A 422 53.03 3.25 76.54
C GLU A 422 51.94 2.79 75.56
N SER A 423 50.67 2.95 75.92
CA SER A 423 49.56 2.75 74.98
C SER A 423 49.53 3.81 73.87
N TYR A 424 49.93 5.05 74.15
CA TYR A 424 50.04 6.13 73.17
C TYR A 424 51.29 6.00 72.31
N LYS A 425 52.44 5.53 72.84
CA LYS A 425 53.63 5.20 72.02
C LYS A 425 53.32 4.06 71.07
N SER A 426 52.70 2.97 71.54
CA SER A 426 52.33 1.85 70.68
C SER A 426 51.23 2.21 69.68
N GLN A 427 50.27 3.09 70.05
CA GLN A 427 49.32 3.68 69.11
C GLN A 427 49.98 4.67 68.14
N LEU A 428 50.99 5.45 68.55
CA LEU A 428 51.74 6.37 67.69
C LEU A 428 52.71 5.62 66.76
N GLU A 429 53.28 4.49 67.17
CA GLU A 429 54.02 3.60 66.29
C GLU A 429 53.09 2.85 65.32
N GLY A 430 51.90 2.45 65.78
CA GLY A 430 50.84 1.93 64.91
C GLY A 430 50.41 2.97 63.89
N LEU A 431 50.09 4.18 64.33
CA LEU A 431 49.75 5.32 63.46
C LEU A 431 50.91 5.71 62.55
N ALA A 432 52.17 5.68 62.99
CA ALA A 432 53.33 5.95 62.15
C ALA A 432 53.64 4.84 61.12
N ARG A 433 53.10 3.63 61.32
CA ARG A 433 53.09 2.55 60.32
C ARG A 433 51.89 2.71 59.38
N ASP A 434 50.69 2.92 59.91
CA ASP A 434 49.47 3.23 59.13
C ASP A 434 49.67 4.46 58.24
N THR A 435 50.26 5.56 58.74
CA THR A 435 50.52 6.76 57.92
C THR A 435 51.61 6.50 56.90
N ARG A 436 52.67 5.75 57.20
CA ARG A 436 53.67 5.36 56.18
C ARG A 436 53.07 4.45 55.11
N ASP A 437 52.23 3.49 55.48
CA ASP A 437 51.51 2.64 54.52
C ASP A 437 50.53 3.44 53.66
N VAL A 438 49.92 4.50 54.21
CA VAL A 438 49.05 5.43 53.48
C VAL A 438 49.86 6.39 52.61
N GLU A 439 50.95 6.98 53.11
CA GLU A 439 51.90 7.82 52.36
C GLU A 439 52.53 7.04 51.21
N ASP A 440 52.89 5.77 51.41
CA ASP A 440 53.37 4.87 50.36
C ASP A 440 52.24 4.50 49.37
N ARG A 441 50.97 4.44 49.78
CA ARG A 441 49.84 4.22 48.84
C ARG A 441 49.48 5.48 48.06
N VAL A 442 49.63 6.66 48.67
CA VAL A 442 49.40 7.98 48.07
C VAL A 442 50.53 8.35 47.11
N SER A 443 51.79 8.12 47.48
CA SER A 443 52.96 8.32 46.60
C SER A 443 53.02 7.30 45.46
N ARG A 444 52.50 6.08 45.66
CA ARG A 444 52.21 5.11 44.57
C ARG A 444 50.91 5.43 43.80
N GLY A 445 50.24 6.54 44.10
CA GLY A 445 49.11 7.08 43.32
C GLY A 445 47.82 6.25 43.35
N ALA A 446 47.69 5.28 44.27
CA ALA A 446 46.71 4.19 44.17
C ALA A 446 45.46 4.33 45.05
N GLY A 447 45.28 5.47 45.74
CA GLY A 447 44.28 5.59 46.81
C GLY A 447 43.51 6.91 46.92
N LEU A 448 43.78 7.90 46.06
CA LEU A 448 43.08 9.19 46.09
C LEU A 448 42.70 9.61 44.67
N VAL A 449 41.40 9.59 44.38
CA VAL A 449 40.84 10.41 43.28
C VAL A 449 41.15 11.86 43.63
N LYS A 450 41.79 12.60 42.72
CA LYS A 450 42.16 13.99 43.01
C LYS A 450 40.89 14.82 43.21
N LEU A 451 40.96 15.86 44.05
CA LEU A 451 39.80 16.72 44.28
C LEU A 451 39.28 17.30 42.95
N SER A 452 40.21 17.68 42.05
CA SER A 452 39.91 18.12 40.69
C SER A 452 39.18 17.06 39.87
N GLU A 453 39.57 15.78 39.91
CA GLU A 453 38.91 14.70 39.15
C GLU A 453 37.47 14.45 39.66
N LEU A 454 37.22 14.69 40.95
CA LEU A 454 35.89 14.57 41.56
C LEU A 454 35.02 15.82 41.31
N GLU A 455 35.64 17.00 41.24
CA GLU A 455 35.00 18.26 40.82
C GLU A 455 34.65 18.25 39.32
N GLU A 456 35.59 17.83 38.46
CA GLU A 456 35.38 17.58 37.03
C GLU A 456 34.24 16.58 36.79
N ALA A 457 34.17 15.50 37.58
CA ALA A 457 33.08 14.53 37.50
C ALA A 457 31.72 15.13 37.93
N ARG A 458 31.68 15.99 38.96
CA ARG A 458 30.47 16.71 39.39
C ARG A 458 30.02 17.72 38.34
N GLU A 459 30.95 18.47 37.75
CA GLU A 459 30.64 19.37 36.64
C GLU A 459 30.14 18.60 35.42
N ALA A 460 30.76 17.47 35.07
CA ALA A 460 30.29 16.62 33.98
C ALA A 460 28.86 16.11 34.22
N ILE A 461 28.55 15.64 35.43
CA ILE A 461 27.18 15.24 35.82
C ILE A 461 26.22 16.44 35.67
N SER A 462 26.55 17.61 36.22
CA SER A 462 25.69 18.80 36.13
C SER A 462 25.47 19.27 34.69
N ARG A 463 26.50 19.21 33.83
CA ARG A 463 26.37 19.49 32.38
C ARG A 463 25.48 18.45 31.68
N HIS A 464 25.57 17.17 32.05
CA HIS A 464 24.71 16.12 31.51
C HIS A 464 23.26 16.22 32.00
N GLU A 465 23.02 16.61 33.25
CA GLU A 465 21.69 16.90 33.79
C GLU A 465 21.07 18.11 33.08
N ALA A 466 21.83 19.20 32.90
CA ALA A 466 21.38 20.36 32.12
C ALA A 466 21.02 19.98 30.68
N ALA A 467 21.92 19.27 29.98
CA ALA A 467 21.67 18.79 28.61
C ALA A 467 20.47 17.82 28.54
N ALA A 468 20.25 16.97 29.55
CA ALA A 468 19.07 16.12 29.62
C ALA A 468 17.78 16.93 29.78
N THR A 469 17.77 17.99 30.61
CA THR A 469 16.60 18.88 30.73
C THR A 469 16.34 19.71 29.47
N GLU A 470 17.39 20.15 28.77
CA GLU A 470 17.28 20.85 27.48
C GLU A 470 16.72 19.91 26.40
N LEU A 471 17.26 18.69 26.29
CA LEU A 471 16.75 17.67 25.38
C LEU A 471 15.29 17.32 25.68
N GLN A 472 14.91 17.16 26.96
CA GLN A 472 13.52 16.93 27.36
C GLN A 472 12.61 18.07 26.89
N GLN A 473 13.01 19.34 27.11
CA GLN A 473 12.25 20.50 26.61
C GLN A 473 12.13 20.53 25.08
N THR A 474 13.17 20.15 24.34
CA THR A 474 13.06 20.06 22.86
C THR A 474 12.15 18.92 22.42
N ILE A 475 12.12 17.79 23.14
CA ILE A 475 11.20 16.68 22.88
C ILE A 475 9.75 17.14 23.12
N ASP A 476 9.48 17.80 24.24
CA ASP A 476 8.14 18.30 24.57
C ASP A 476 7.66 19.36 23.54
N GLN A 477 8.54 20.28 23.12
CA GLN A 477 8.26 21.24 22.04
C GLN A 477 7.99 20.56 20.69
N LEU A 478 8.73 19.49 20.35
CA LEU A 478 8.53 18.73 19.11
C LEU A 478 7.22 17.92 19.16
N ILE A 479 6.83 17.38 20.32
CA ILE A 479 5.51 16.73 20.52
C ILE A 479 4.39 17.76 20.36
N GLU A 480 4.52 18.95 20.94
CA GLU A 480 3.58 20.05 20.74
C GLU A 480 3.48 20.49 19.28
N ALA A 481 4.61 20.59 18.56
CA ALA A 481 4.62 20.96 17.15
C ALA A 481 3.97 19.87 16.28
N ASN A 482 4.29 18.60 16.53
CA ASN A 482 3.78 17.48 15.76
C ASN A 482 2.27 17.27 15.98
N THR A 483 1.78 17.39 17.23
CA THR A 483 0.33 17.31 17.52
C THR A 483 -0.48 18.47 16.91
N LYS A 484 0.12 19.68 16.79
CA LYS A 484 -0.47 20.80 16.04
C LYS A 484 -0.50 20.51 14.53
N LEU A 485 0.58 19.95 13.97
CA LEU A 485 0.64 19.52 12.57
C LEU A 485 -0.36 18.39 12.27
N ASP A 486 -0.53 17.41 13.16
CA ASP A 486 -1.53 16.34 13.02
C ASP A 486 -2.96 16.92 13.03
N ALA A 487 -3.22 17.93 13.88
CA ALA A 487 -4.50 18.65 13.90
C ALA A 487 -4.72 19.45 12.60
N GLU A 488 -3.69 20.09 12.05
CA GLU A 488 -3.79 20.78 10.75
C GLU A 488 -3.98 19.80 9.58
N VAL A 489 -3.23 18.69 9.55
CA VAL A 489 -3.34 17.63 8.54
C VAL A 489 -4.72 16.98 8.57
N THR A 490 -5.27 16.66 9.73
CA THR A 490 -6.62 16.09 9.84
C THR A 490 -7.71 17.08 9.39
N ASN A 491 -7.60 18.37 9.72
CA ASN A 491 -8.49 19.42 9.19
C ASN A 491 -8.36 19.55 7.66
N LEU A 492 -7.15 19.55 7.11
CA LEU A 492 -6.92 19.61 5.67
C LEU A 492 -7.46 18.37 4.95
N MET A 493 -7.29 17.17 5.53
CA MET A 493 -7.88 15.94 5.03
C MET A 493 -9.41 15.99 5.03
N GLN A 494 -10.04 16.53 6.09
CA GLN A 494 -11.49 16.70 6.13
C GLN A 494 -11.98 17.67 5.04
N ARG A 495 -11.27 18.79 4.81
CA ARG A 495 -11.61 19.76 3.75
C ARG A 495 -11.46 19.17 2.36
N VAL A 496 -10.36 18.47 2.08
CA VAL A 496 -10.16 17.73 0.81
C VAL A 496 -11.22 16.64 0.63
N ALA A 497 -11.58 15.91 1.68
CA ALA A 497 -12.65 14.90 1.64
C ALA A 497 -14.05 15.51 1.39
N SER A 498 -14.27 16.77 1.78
CA SER A 498 -15.49 17.53 1.44
C SER A 498 -15.51 18.08 0.02
N GLY A 499 -14.40 17.97 -0.73
CA GLY A 499 -14.26 18.45 -2.10
C GLY A 499 -13.72 19.88 -2.23
N GLU A 500 -13.18 20.48 -1.15
CA GLU A 500 -12.44 21.73 -1.27
C GLU A 500 -11.12 21.52 -2.05
N TYR A 501 -10.88 22.38 -3.04
CA TYR A 501 -9.67 22.39 -3.88
C TYR A 501 -9.01 23.78 -3.82
N ASN A 502 -7.73 23.88 -4.19
CA ASN A 502 -7.00 25.15 -4.14
C ASN A 502 -7.15 25.94 -5.46
N PRO A 503 -7.94 27.04 -5.51
CA PRO A 503 -8.22 27.76 -6.76
C PRO A 503 -7.01 28.47 -7.39
N ALA A 504 -5.89 28.61 -6.65
CA ALA A 504 -4.65 29.19 -7.18
C ALA A 504 -3.78 28.14 -7.92
N ARG A 505 -4.03 26.84 -7.72
CA ARG A 505 -3.28 25.73 -8.33
C ARG A 505 -4.14 24.87 -9.25
N GLU A 506 -5.41 24.70 -8.90
CA GLU A 506 -6.35 23.77 -9.52
C GLU A 506 -7.59 24.52 -9.98
N ARG A 507 -8.02 24.24 -11.21
CA ARG A 507 -9.23 24.82 -11.79
C ARG A 507 -10.23 23.72 -12.08
N LEU A 508 -11.36 23.75 -11.38
CA LEU A 508 -12.48 22.86 -11.71
C LEU A 508 -12.98 23.19 -13.12
N LEU A 509 -13.13 22.15 -13.96
CA LEU A 509 -13.67 22.25 -15.31
C LEU A 509 -14.80 21.24 -15.46
N GLU A 510 -15.99 21.71 -15.81
CA GLU A 510 -17.10 20.83 -16.19
C GLU A 510 -17.53 21.05 -17.64
N LEU A 511 -18.17 20.04 -18.22
CA LEU A 511 -18.79 20.15 -19.53
C LEU A 511 -20.07 20.98 -19.42
N ARG A 512 -20.18 22.09 -20.16
CA ARG A 512 -21.39 22.95 -20.19
C ARG A 512 -22.71 22.17 -20.44
N ASN A 513 -22.64 21.01 -21.08
CA ASN A 513 -23.77 20.10 -21.36
C ASN A 513 -23.73 18.80 -20.52
N ASN A 514 -23.24 18.89 -19.28
CA ASN A 514 -23.21 17.84 -18.25
C ASN A 514 -24.59 17.17 -18.05
N PRO A 515 -24.68 15.82 -17.93
CA PRO A 515 -25.90 15.13 -17.52
C PRO A 515 -26.59 15.74 -16.28
N ALA A 516 -25.84 16.21 -15.28
CA ALA A 516 -26.41 16.88 -14.11
C ALA A 516 -27.13 18.20 -14.50
N ALA A 517 -26.51 19.02 -15.34
CA ALA A 517 -27.10 20.25 -15.86
C ALA A 517 -28.34 19.98 -16.73
N LYS A 518 -28.35 18.88 -17.52
CA LYS A 518 -29.53 18.44 -18.29
C LYS A 518 -30.69 18.00 -17.39
N ILE A 519 -30.40 17.21 -16.35
CA ILE A 519 -31.40 16.78 -15.37
C ILE A 519 -31.93 18.00 -14.60
N HIS A 520 -31.07 18.96 -14.26
CA HIS A 520 -31.49 20.22 -13.65
C HIS A 520 -32.39 21.02 -14.59
N ALA A 521 -32.02 21.20 -15.87
CA ALA A 521 -32.80 21.92 -16.87
C ALA A 521 -34.21 21.31 -17.06
N VAL A 522 -34.30 19.98 -17.19
CA VAL A 522 -35.58 19.27 -17.29
C VAL A 522 -36.40 19.42 -16.00
N ARG A 523 -35.77 19.39 -14.82
CA ARG A 523 -36.47 19.65 -13.55
C ARG A 523 -36.96 21.09 -13.43
N THR A 524 -36.20 22.08 -13.86
CA THR A 524 -36.65 23.49 -13.86
C THR A 524 -37.77 23.71 -14.86
N GLU A 525 -37.67 23.16 -16.08
CA GLU A 525 -38.73 23.21 -17.09
C GLU A 525 -40.03 22.54 -16.60
N GLN A 526 -39.93 21.37 -15.95
CA GLN A 526 -41.07 20.70 -15.33
C GLN A 526 -41.67 21.51 -14.17
N LEU A 527 -40.84 22.14 -13.33
CA LEU A 527 -41.32 22.99 -12.22
C LEU A 527 -41.93 24.30 -12.73
N GLU A 528 -41.43 24.87 -13.82
CA GLU A 528 -41.99 26.07 -14.46
C GLU A 528 -43.30 25.74 -15.17
N ALA A 529 -43.39 24.62 -15.89
CA ALA A 529 -44.62 24.13 -16.48
C ALA A 529 -45.69 23.82 -15.42
N LEU A 530 -45.32 23.15 -14.32
CA LEU A 530 -46.24 22.88 -13.21
C LEU A 530 -46.66 24.16 -12.47
N LYS A 531 -45.79 25.16 -12.36
CA LYS A 531 -46.17 26.49 -11.83
C LYS A 531 -47.13 27.21 -12.77
N ALA A 532 -46.88 27.19 -14.08
CA ALA A 532 -47.78 27.77 -15.07
C ALA A 532 -49.17 27.13 -15.02
N GLU A 533 -49.22 25.79 -15.10
CA GLU A 533 -50.45 24.99 -14.99
C GLU A 533 -51.19 25.27 -13.66
N ASN A 534 -50.46 25.38 -12.54
CA ASN A 534 -51.06 25.75 -11.25
C ASN A 534 -51.61 27.19 -11.25
N THR A 535 -50.91 28.17 -11.82
CA THR A 535 -51.43 29.55 -11.95
C THR A 535 -52.61 29.66 -12.91
N ALA A 536 -52.65 28.88 -13.99
CA ALA A 536 -53.77 28.81 -14.91
C ALA A 536 -55.00 28.14 -14.26
N LEU A 537 -54.78 27.08 -13.47
CA LEU A 537 -55.82 26.43 -12.68
C LEU A 537 -56.35 27.35 -11.57
N LEU A 538 -55.50 28.05 -10.83
CA LEU A 538 -55.91 29.03 -9.82
C LEU A 538 -56.66 30.21 -10.43
N GLY A 539 -56.21 30.72 -11.59
CA GLY A 539 -56.92 31.76 -12.34
C GLY A 539 -58.30 31.29 -12.81
N ARG A 540 -58.42 30.04 -13.28
CA ARG A 540 -59.71 29.43 -13.68
C ARG A 540 -60.60 29.11 -12.47
N LEU A 541 -60.04 28.76 -11.32
CA LEU A 541 -60.78 28.55 -10.07
C LEU A 541 -61.34 29.88 -9.55
N ALA A 542 -60.51 30.92 -9.47
CA ALA A 542 -60.96 32.27 -9.12
C ALA A 542 -62.02 32.80 -10.12
N ALA A 543 -61.91 32.47 -11.41
CA ALA A 543 -62.94 32.79 -12.40
C ALA A 543 -64.23 31.96 -12.28
N VAL A 544 -64.24 30.86 -11.51
CA VAL A 544 -65.45 30.11 -11.15
C VAL A 544 -66.03 30.63 -9.83
N ASP A 545 -65.18 30.96 -8.85
CA ASP A 545 -65.60 31.48 -7.54
C ASP A 545 -66.19 32.90 -7.61
N ASN A 546 -65.84 33.69 -8.63
CA ASN A 546 -66.37 35.05 -8.84
C ASN A 546 -67.62 35.10 -9.76
N GLU A 547 -68.01 34.00 -10.42
CA GLU A 547 -69.24 33.95 -11.21
C GLU A 547 -70.41 33.51 -10.30
N PRO A 548 -71.56 34.22 -10.26
CA PRO A 548 -72.71 33.77 -9.48
C PRO A 548 -73.26 32.46 -10.06
N ALA A 549 -73.56 31.49 -9.19
CA ALA A 549 -73.89 30.10 -9.57
C ALA A 549 -75.10 29.99 -10.53
N GLY A 550 -74.82 30.00 -11.84
CA GLY A 550 -75.82 30.11 -12.91
C GLY A 550 -75.47 29.33 -14.17
N GLN A 551 -75.86 28.05 -14.22
CA GLN A 551 -76.25 27.33 -15.43
C GLN A 551 -75.27 27.27 -16.64
N ASP A 552 -73.96 27.08 -16.43
CA ASP A 552 -73.06 26.71 -17.56
C ASP A 552 -71.86 25.82 -17.15
N ALA A 553 -72.10 24.88 -16.24
CA ALA A 553 -71.06 24.02 -15.64
C ALA A 553 -70.64 22.82 -16.51
N GLU A 554 -71.57 22.24 -17.29
CA GLU A 554 -71.33 20.98 -18.03
C GLU A 554 -70.60 21.18 -19.38
N SER A 555 -70.63 22.39 -19.93
CA SER A 555 -70.04 22.71 -21.25
C SER A 555 -68.51 22.91 -21.20
N ARG A 556 -67.96 23.29 -20.04
CA ARG A 556 -66.56 23.68 -19.85
C ARG A 556 -65.65 22.47 -19.54
N GLY A 557 -65.40 21.65 -20.56
CA GLY A 557 -64.64 20.39 -20.50
C GLY A 557 -63.49 20.31 -19.46
N LEU A 558 -63.44 19.16 -18.77
CA LEU A 558 -62.67 18.92 -17.54
C LEU A 558 -61.13 18.90 -17.69
N VAL A 559 -60.59 18.83 -18.91
CA VAL A 559 -59.14 18.73 -19.14
C VAL A 559 -58.58 20.11 -19.52
N PRO A 560 -57.53 20.63 -18.85
CA PRO A 560 -56.85 21.84 -19.27
C PRO A 560 -56.19 21.67 -20.64
N ARG A 561 -56.20 22.72 -21.47
CA ARG A 561 -55.55 22.70 -22.80
C ARG A 561 -54.05 22.44 -22.69
N GLU A 562 -53.41 22.99 -21.67
CA GLU A 562 -51.98 22.81 -21.37
C GLU A 562 -51.63 21.33 -21.11
N SER A 563 -52.47 20.60 -20.36
CA SER A 563 -52.32 19.16 -20.11
C SER A 563 -52.54 18.33 -21.39
N PHE A 564 -53.41 18.77 -22.30
CA PHE A 564 -53.59 18.16 -23.62
C PHE A 564 -52.39 18.40 -24.54
N ASP A 565 -51.89 19.64 -24.64
CA ASP A 565 -50.72 19.98 -25.44
C ASP A 565 -49.45 19.25 -24.94
N ARG A 566 -49.35 19.02 -23.63
CA ARG A 566 -48.32 18.17 -23.01
C ARG A 566 -48.42 16.71 -23.47
N LEU A 567 -49.62 16.12 -23.47
CA LEU A 567 -49.87 14.76 -23.96
C LEU A 567 -49.56 14.60 -25.45
N VAL A 568 -49.88 15.60 -26.27
CA VAL A 568 -49.55 15.62 -27.70
C VAL A 568 -48.03 15.63 -27.91
N LYS A 569 -47.30 16.49 -27.19
CA LYS A 569 -45.82 16.53 -27.24
C LYS A 569 -45.20 15.19 -26.82
N GLU A 570 -45.60 14.66 -25.67
CA GLU A 570 -45.08 13.39 -25.17
C GLU A 570 -45.31 12.25 -26.16
N LYS A 571 -46.50 12.18 -26.79
CA LYS A 571 -46.77 11.22 -27.86
C LYS A 571 -45.80 11.38 -29.04
N THR A 572 -45.56 12.60 -29.53
CA THR A 572 -44.63 12.83 -30.65
C THR A 572 -43.18 12.48 -30.30
N ASP A 573 -42.75 12.69 -29.06
CA ASP A 573 -41.43 12.26 -28.58
C ASP A 573 -41.30 10.73 -28.49
N GLN A 574 -42.36 10.04 -28.03
CA GLN A 574 -42.42 8.57 -28.03
C GLN A 574 -42.39 7.99 -29.45
N GLU A 575 -43.13 8.57 -30.39
CA GLU A 575 -43.11 8.19 -31.81
C GLU A 575 -41.72 8.39 -32.42
N ALA A 576 -41.11 9.56 -32.23
CA ALA A 576 -39.75 9.84 -32.69
C ALA A 576 -38.68 8.95 -32.03
N ALA A 577 -38.89 8.51 -30.77
CA ALA A 577 -38.02 7.54 -30.11
C ALA A 577 -38.18 6.12 -30.67
N HIS A 578 -39.40 5.74 -31.06
CA HIS A 578 -39.69 4.46 -31.69
C HIS A 578 -39.09 4.37 -33.11
N GLU A 579 -39.22 5.42 -33.92
CA GLU A 579 -38.56 5.51 -35.24
C GLU A 579 -37.04 5.36 -35.14
N LYS A 580 -36.40 6.08 -34.19
CA LYS A 580 -34.95 5.97 -33.93
C LYS A 580 -34.55 4.55 -33.50
N ARG A 581 -35.43 3.80 -32.82
CA ARG A 581 -35.21 2.38 -32.50
C ARG A 581 -35.33 1.48 -33.74
N LEU A 582 -36.32 1.72 -34.60
CA LEU A 582 -36.51 0.97 -35.86
C LEU A 582 -35.36 1.20 -36.84
N LEU A 583 -34.86 2.44 -36.97
CA LEU A 583 -33.70 2.76 -37.81
C LEU A 583 -32.45 1.99 -37.34
N ARG A 584 -32.13 2.07 -36.04
CA ARG A 584 -31.02 1.28 -35.45
C ARG A 584 -31.17 -0.22 -35.65
N LEU A 585 -32.39 -0.75 -35.56
CA LEU A 585 -32.64 -2.18 -35.80
C LEU A 585 -32.36 -2.57 -37.25
N LYS A 586 -32.75 -1.74 -38.23
CA LYS A 586 -32.41 -1.92 -39.66
C LYS A 586 -30.90 -1.81 -39.90
N GLU A 587 -30.22 -0.85 -39.27
CA GLU A 587 -28.76 -0.67 -39.34
C GLU A 587 -28.02 -1.90 -38.79
N ILE A 588 -28.38 -2.36 -37.58
CA ILE A 588 -27.79 -3.54 -36.94
C ILE A 588 -28.05 -4.81 -37.76
N PHE A 589 -29.26 -4.97 -38.31
CA PHE A 589 -29.58 -6.09 -39.20
C PHE A 589 -28.71 -6.05 -40.47
N GLY A 590 -28.63 -4.90 -41.15
CA GLY A 590 -27.81 -4.73 -42.35
C GLY A 590 -26.31 -4.97 -42.10
N LEU A 591 -25.79 -4.53 -40.95
CA LEU A 591 -24.42 -4.81 -40.53
C LEU A 591 -24.19 -6.30 -40.30
N LYS A 592 -25.04 -6.97 -39.50
CA LYS A 592 -24.92 -8.41 -39.22
C LYS A 592 -25.13 -9.28 -40.45
N SER A 593 -26.05 -8.92 -41.35
CA SER A 593 -26.20 -9.60 -42.63
C SER A 593 -24.96 -9.46 -43.49
N ARG A 594 -24.31 -8.28 -43.53
CA ARG A 594 -23.05 -8.09 -44.24
C ARG A 594 -21.91 -8.90 -43.61
N GLU A 595 -21.76 -8.89 -42.29
CA GLU A 595 -20.79 -9.69 -41.55
C GLU A 595 -20.96 -11.19 -41.82
N PHE A 596 -22.20 -11.69 -41.83
CA PHE A 596 -22.52 -13.07 -42.19
C PHE A 596 -22.14 -13.41 -43.64
N LEU A 597 -22.49 -12.54 -44.60
CA LEU A 597 -22.14 -12.74 -46.01
C LEU A 597 -20.63 -12.66 -46.26
N GLU A 598 -19.89 -11.88 -45.47
CA GLU A 598 -18.43 -11.77 -45.51
C GLU A 598 -17.76 -13.00 -44.88
N ALA A 599 -18.29 -13.52 -43.77
CA ALA A 599 -17.86 -14.80 -43.19
C ALA A 599 -18.11 -15.98 -44.16
N VAL A 600 -19.28 -16.04 -44.80
CA VAL A 600 -19.59 -17.04 -45.84
C VAL A 600 -18.63 -16.92 -47.03
N TYR A 601 -18.32 -15.71 -47.48
CA TYR A 601 -17.33 -15.48 -48.53
C TYR A 601 -15.92 -15.94 -48.13
N SER A 602 -15.51 -15.68 -46.88
CA SER A 602 -14.19 -16.08 -46.37
C SER A 602 -14.06 -17.58 -46.09
N LEU A 603 -15.14 -18.28 -45.73
CA LEU A 603 -15.12 -19.71 -45.39
C LEU A 603 -15.38 -20.62 -46.58
N LEU A 604 -16.32 -20.26 -47.44
CA LEU A 604 -16.73 -21.09 -48.59
C LEU A 604 -16.21 -20.56 -49.94
N GLY A 605 -15.57 -19.39 -49.97
CA GLY A 605 -15.09 -18.79 -51.22
C GLY A 605 -16.21 -18.29 -52.15
N TRP A 606 -17.46 -18.15 -51.67
CA TRP A 606 -18.61 -17.74 -52.49
C TRP A 606 -19.23 -16.44 -52.00
N ARG A 607 -19.22 -15.42 -52.87
CA ARG A 607 -19.83 -14.12 -52.59
C ARG A 607 -21.29 -14.14 -53.03
N ILE A 608 -22.19 -14.10 -52.07
CA ILE A 608 -23.64 -14.09 -52.29
C ILE A 608 -24.12 -12.64 -52.48
N ARG A 609 -24.95 -12.40 -53.49
CA ARG A 609 -25.73 -11.17 -53.66
C ARG A 609 -27.17 -11.51 -54.03
N PHE A 610 -28.13 -10.95 -53.32
CA PHE A 610 -29.54 -11.01 -53.70
C PHE A 610 -29.80 -10.02 -54.85
N ASP A 611 -30.56 -10.43 -55.86
CA ASP A 611 -31.06 -9.54 -56.91
C ASP A 611 -32.25 -8.71 -56.40
N GLU A 612 -32.61 -7.62 -57.08
CA GLU A 612 -33.63 -6.65 -56.62
C GLU A 612 -35.03 -7.25 -56.42
N SER A 613 -35.31 -8.40 -57.04
CA SER A 613 -36.55 -9.19 -56.90
C SER A 613 -36.57 -10.09 -55.65
N GLY A 614 -35.45 -10.26 -54.95
CA GLY A 614 -35.31 -11.13 -53.77
C GLY A 614 -35.30 -12.64 -54.05
N ALA A 615 -35.99 -13.12 -55.09
CA ALA A 615 -36.08 -14.53 -55.46
C ALA A 615 -34.80 -15.11 -56.09
N ASP A 616 -34.00 -14.26 -56.76
CA ASP A 616 -32.76 -14.64 -57.44
C ASP A 616 -31.55 -14.42 -56.51
N ILE A 617 -30.79 -15.49 -56.27
CA ILE A 617 -29.53 -15.44 -55.53
C ILE A 617 -28.36 -15.54 -56.52
N ARG A 618 -27.51 -14.53 -56.55
CA ARG A 618 -26.34 -14.45 -57.43
C ARG A 618 -25.06 -14.79 -56.67
N LEU A 619 -24.47 -15.95 -56.97
CA LEU A 619 -23.19 -16.40 -56.41
C LEU A 619 -22.04 -15.99 -57.33
N THR A 620 -20.93 -15.55 -56.77
CA THR A 620 -19.68 -15.25 -57.49
C THR A 620 -18.51 -15.83 -56.71
N SER A 621 -17.70 -16.70 -57.32
CA SER A 621 -16.55 -17.32 -56.64
C SER A 621 -15.45 -16.30 -56.36
N MET A 622 -14.74 -16.47 -55.25
CA MET A 622 -13.51 -15.74 -54.89
C MET A 622 -12.41 -15.88 -55.95
N TYR A 623 -12.36 -17.05 -56.61
CA TYR A 623 -11.36 -17.39 -57.62
C TYR A 623 -11.79 -17.06 -59.05
N ALA A 624 -12.99 -16.46 -59.25
CA ALA A 624 -13.44 -16.08 -60.58
C ALA A 624 -12.77 -14.75 -61.05
N PRO A 625 -12.21 -14.69 -62.27
CA PRO A 625 -11.65 -13.46 -62.81
C PRO A 625 -12.73 -12.39 -63.01
N LYS A 626 -12.39 -11.12 -62.79
CA LYS A 626 -13.35 -10.01 -62.88
C LYS A 626 -13.82 -9.80 -64.33
N GLY A 627 -15.13 -9.54 -64.51
CA GLY A 627 -15.72 -9.22 -65.82
C GLY A 627 -16.28 -10.41 -66.60
N LYS A 628 -16.39 -10.28 -67.93
CA LYS A 628 -17.11 -11.25 -68.81
C LYS A 628 -16.53 -12.68 -68.83
N MET A 629 -15.28 -12.84 -68.39
CA MET A 629 -14.62 -14.15 -68.30
C MET A 629 -14.94 -14.88 -66.99
N GLY A 630 -15.39 -14.17 -65.95
CA GLY A 630 -15.70 -14.74 -64.64
C GLY A 630 -16.93 -15.65 -64.63
N LEU A 631 -16.99 -16.56 -63.65
CA LEU A 631 -18.16 -17.38 -63.39
C LEU A 631 -19.15 -16.64 -62.47
N THR A 632 -20.39 -16.47 -62.94
CA THR A 632 -21.54 -16.08 -62.14
C THR A 632 -22.56 -17.20 -62.16
N LEU A 633 -23.04 -17.62 -61.00
CA LEU A 633 -24.17 -18.54 -60.87
C LEU A 633 -25.39 -17.74 -60.43
N LYS A 634 -26.51 -17.87 -61.12
CA LYS A 634 -27.84 -17.49 -60.62
C LYS A 634 -28.49 -18.75 -60.07
N PHE A 635 -28.98 -18.68 -58.84
CA PHE A 635 -29.73 -19.74 -58.18
C PHE A 635 -31.12 -19.21 -57.85
N THR A 636 -32.15 -19.91 -58.32
CA THR A 636 -33.55 -19.62 -58.00
C THR A 636 -34.03 -20.65 -56.99
N SER A 637 -34.17 -20.25 -55.72
CA SER A 637 -34.71 -21.15 -54.70
C SER A 637 -36.21 -21.23 -54.85
N HIS A 638 -36.71 -22.43 -55.17
CA HIS A 638 -38.08 -22.78 -54.82
C HIS A 638 -38.07 -23.41 -53.40
N GLU A 639 -39.25 -23.75 -52.88
CA GLU A 639 -39.40 -24.14 -51.48
C GLU A 639 -38.85 -25.56 -51.23
N GLY A 640 -37.69 -25.65 -50.59
CA GLY A 640 -36.95 -26.89 -50.33
C GLY A 640 -35.48 -26.80 -50.78
N HIS A 641 -34.78 -27.94 -50.80
CA HIS A 641 -33.39 -28.03 -51.25
C HIS A 641 -33.24 -28.08 -52.79
N PHE A 642 -34.35 -27.98 -53.53
CA PHE A 642 -34.40 -28.05 -54.98
C PHE A 642 -34.61 -26.64 -55.56
N GLY A 643 -33.63 -26.15 -56.33
CA GLY A 643 -33.73 -24.86 -57.02
C GLY A 643 -32.96 -24.87 -58.32
N THR A 644 -33.39 -24.08 -59.30
CA THR A 644 -32.77 -24.08 -60.63
C THR A 644 -31.51 -23.24 -60.61
N MET A 645 -30.42 -23.75 -61.21
CA MET A 645 -29.14 -23.06 -61.29
C MET A 645 -28.83 -22.73 -62.75
N GLN A 646 -28.71 -21.44 -63.04
CA GLN A 646 -28.28 -20.91 -64.32
C GLN A 646 -26.82 -20.46 -64.22
N MET A 647 -25.97 -20.98 -65.10
CA MET A 647 -24.55 -20.63 -65.15
C MET A 647 -24.33 -19.55 -66.21
N THR A 648 -23.51 -18.54 -65.93
CA THR A 648 -23.22 -17.46 -66.89
C THR A 648 -21.77 -17.01 -66.77
N GLY A 649 -21.08 -16.93 -67.90
CA GLY A 649 -19.68 -16.52 -67.98
C GLY A 649 -18.85 -17.36 -68.94
N GLY A 650 -17.69 -16.87 -69.35
CA GLY A 650 -16.81 -17.59 -70.29
C GLY A 650 -16.37 -18.97 -69.80
N MET A 651 -16.21 -19.15 -68.49
CA MET A 651 -15.83 -20.44 -67.88
C MET A 651 -17.00 -21.39 -67.60
N ALA A 652 -18.26 -21.00 -67.87
CA ALA A 652 -19.41 -21.88 -67.60
C ALA A 652 -19.33 -23.19 -68.40
N ARG A 653 -18.89 -23.11 -69.68
CA ARG A 653 -18.74 -24.27 -70.58
C ARG A 653 -17.76 -25.33 -70.06
N GLY A 654 -16.68 -24.89 -69.40
CA GLY A 654 -15.67 -25.80 -68.84
C GLY A 654 -16.07 -26.42 -67.49
N LEU A 655 -17.37 -26.37 -67.15
CA LEU A 655 -17.97 -26.89 -65.91
C LEU A 655 -19.32 -27.59 -66.16
N GLU A 656 -19.73 -27.78 -67.43
CA GLU A 656 -21.02 -28.41 -67.78
C GLU A 656 -21.05 -29.89 -67.34
N GLU A 657 -19.94 -30.62 -67.49
CA GLU A 657 -19.79 -31.99 -66.97
C GLU A 657 -19.94 -32.08 -65.44
N ALA A 658 -19.27 -31.17 -64.71
CA ALA A 658 -19.35 -31.10 -63.25
C ALA A 658 -20.76 -30.71 -62.76
N ARG A 659 -21.44 -29.83 -63.51
CA ARG A 659 -22.84 -29.45 -63.27
C ARG A 659 -23.75 -30.65 -63.44
N ASP A 660 -23.61 -31.41 -64.52
CA ASP A 660 -24.55 -32.50 -64.78
C ASP A 660 -24.33 -33.69 -63.81
N PHE A 661 -23.09 -34.03 -63.47
CA PHE A 661 -22.80 -35.02 -62.43
C PHE A 661 -23.32 -34.63 -61.02
N TRP A 662 -23.15 -33.38 -60.59
CA TRP A 662 -23.54 -32.98 -59.23
C TRP A 662 -24.98 -32.46 -59.10
N VAL A 663 -25.48 -31.72 -60.09
CA VAL A 663 -26.78 -31.03 -60.03
C VAL A 663 -27.86 -31.79 -60.79
N THR A 664 -27.55 -32.36 -61.96
CA THR A 664 -28.53 -33.09 -62.77
C THR A 664 -28.71 -34.53 -62.28
N GLU A 665 -27.64 -35.29 -62.05
CA GLU A 665 -27.69 -36.67 -61.55
C GLU A 665 -27.88 -36.75 -60.02
N ARG A 666 -27.13 -35.96 -59.26
CA ARG A 666 -27.05 -36.07 -57.79
C ARG A 666 -27.80 -35.00 -57.00
N GLN A 667 -28.38 -33.99 -57.68
CA GLN A 667 -29.17 -32.90 -57.08
C GLN A 667 -28.51 -32.17 -55.90
N SER A 668 -27.17 -32.17 -55.83
CA SER A 668 -26.36 -31.64 -54.73
C SER A 668 -25.59 -30.40 -55.16
N ILE A 669 -26.24 -29.24 -54.98
CA ILE A 669 -25.62 -27.93 -55.18
C ILE A 669 -24.38 -27.72 -54.30
N PRO A 670 -24.33 -28.14 -53.01
CA PRO A 670 -23.09 -28.05 -52.22
C PRO A 670 -21.93 -28.87 -52.80
N GLY A 671 -22.20 -30.06 -53.33
CA GLY A 671 -21.18 -30.89 -54.01
C GLY A 671 -20.64 -30.21 -55.27
N PHE A 672 -21.53 -29.65 -56.09
CA PHE A 672 -21.15 -28.85 -57.25
C PHE A 672 -20.28 -27.64 -56.86
N LEU A 673 -20.74 -26.83 -55.90
CA LEU A 673 -20.02 -25.64 -55.45
C LEU A 673 -18.64 -25.98 -54.87
N ALA A 674 -18.49 -27.13 -54.21
CA ALA A 674 -17.22 -27.63 -53.71
C ALA A 674 -16.25 -28.01 -54.85
N GLN A 675 -16.69 -28.83 -55.82
CA GLN A 675 -15.84 -29.17 -56.98
C GLN A 675 -15.45 -27.91 -57.77
N VAL A 676 -16.39 -27.00 -58.01
CA VAL A 676 -16.09 -25.73 -58.70
C VAL A 676 -15.09 -24.87 -57.93
N THR A 677 -15.13 -24.83 -56.60
CA THR A 677 -14.08 -24.12 -55.83
C THR A 677 -12.72 -24.80 -55.92
N THR A 678 -12.64 -26.13 -55.87
CA THR A 678 -11.37 -26.86 -56.04
C THR A 678 -10.79 -26.62 -57.43
N GLU A 679 -11.58 -26.83 -58.48
CA GLU A 679 -11.12 -26.61 -59.86
C GLU A 679 -10.69 -25.15 -60.11
N MET A 680 -11.44 -24.17 -59.60
CA MET A 680 -11.08 -22.75 -59.77
C MET A 680 -9.86 -22.36 -58.93
N PHE A 681 -9.68 -22.95 -57.76
CA PHE A 681 -8.47 -22.78 -56.94
C PHE A 681 -7.25 -23.39 -57.63
N GLU A 682 -7.35 -24.58 -58.22
CA GLU A 682 -6.28 -25.20 -59.01
C GLU A 682 -5.95 -24.37 -60.25
N LYS A 683 -6.97 -24.02 -61.06
CA LYS A 683 -6.82 -23.21 -62.28
C LYS A 683 -6.20 -21.83 -61.99
N THR A 684 -6.52 -21.20 -60.86
CA THR A 684 -5.89 -19.93 -60.44
C THR A 684 -4.52 -20.10 -59.77
N THR A 685 -4.27 -21.19 -59.04
CA THR A 685 -2.96 -21.44 -58.41
C THR A 685 -1.90 -21.84 -59.43
N ILE A 686 -2.26 -22.70 -60.40
CA ILE A 686 -1.44 -23.02 -61.56
C ILE A 686 -1.20 -21.76 -62.40
N GLY A 687 -2.24 -20.94 -62.62
CA GLY A 687 -2.11 -19.62 -63.27
C GLY A 687 -1.14 -18.68 -62.56
N ARG A 688 -1.16 -18.62 -61.21
CA ARG A 688 -0.22 -17.85 -60.39
C ARG A 688 1.22 -18.37 -60.52
N ALA A 689 1.42 -19.68 -60.45
CA ALA A 689 2.73 -20.30 -60.62
C ALA A 689 3.29 -20.07 -62.04
N ALA A 690 2.42 -20.00 -63.05
CA ALA A 690 2.74 -19.65 -64.44
C ALA A 690 2.81 -18.13 -64.71
N GLY A 691 2.78 -17.27 -63.68
CA GLY A 691 2.97 -15.82 -63.80
C GLY A 691 1.75 -15.00 -64.23
N TYR A 692 0.57 -15.61 -64.41
CA TYR A 692 -0.67 -14.88 -64.72
C TYR A 692 -1.27 -14.25 -63.46
N VAL A 693 -0.79 -13.06 -63.10
CA VAL A 693 -1.38 -12.21 -62.04
C VAL A 693 -2.10 -11.02 -62.68
N GLY A 694 -3.43 -11.04 -62.62
CA GLY A 694 -4.31 -9.98 -63.10
C GLY A 694 -5.34 -9.57 -62.04
N LEU A 695 -4.87 -9.09 -60.88
CA LEU A 695 -5.71 -8.61 -59.78
C LEU A 695 -5.13 -7.34 -59.14
N GLU A 696 -5.53 -6.20 -59.70
CA GLU A 696 -6.03 -5.07 -58.90
C GLU A 696 -7.56 -5.18 -58.85
#